data_AF-A0A817Z5I0-F1
#
_entry.id   AF-A0A817Z5I0-F1
#
_cell.length_a   1.000
_cell.length_b   1.000
_cell.length_c   1.000
_cell.angle_alpha   90.00
_cell.angle_beta   90.00
_cell.angle_gamma   90.00
#
_symmetry.space_group_name_H-M   'P 1'
#
loop_
_entity.id
_entity.type
_entity.pdbx_description
1 polymer ?
#
loop_
_entity_poly.entity_id
_entity_poly.type
_entity_poly.pdbx_seq_one_letter_code
_entity_poly.pdbx_strand_id
1 'polypeptide(L)'
;MKISKTDSIESLIQQITVKSAAAGGIYTWLDNTLKFHTVYLEVQPKQIALDVANEELSRAQQAFSKILARVQILEDCLTEENLKMQRALAEKDDAVRTKERLARQIDLAERLVDGLASSRIIWTKRVETFKNDLETLLGDVLLASTFISYTGYFSRSYRINFVNKWRSAIATTKGVIPMRVDLQPLSIMIDDADIAEWMNQGLPADQTSYENAAILIYCLRWPLMVDPQGQGLRWIKNLFTDKLVTLRYNSKGYLDRVEAAVRRGDTLLLECIEENIDSILEPIINRNLIRKGKIVKFGDKEIDYHPNFRLIMQTRLANPHFRPEIQAQTTLINFSTTRDGLEAQLLAEIVAVERPDLEKSKFEVTKQQNEYKINLKKLEDSLLARLATAEGNFIQNVELVVTLERTVNTSLEIEQKKIEAEKFSQQIDRTRELYRPTAIRACIIYFIINDLSKIHPMYQFSLKAFRSVFLKAIDYAEQSEDLRIRIDNLIDAITFASYSYIVRGLFEEHKLIFTIQLLLQILTEKGEIDMVELDLLLRNPQEAHAGSPVEFLNEKAWGSIKALSLLQIFHGLDRDIETSSKRWKKYVESEAPELEKPPGEWKSKSTMQHLCILRAVRPDRMLYALKLFIAEKLGKKYIESRTPDFSRTYEESSKSIPMFFILSPGVDPLKEVETLGKKLGYTSQAGKFYNISLGQGQEIVAENALEISAKEGHWIVLQNIHLVRHWLPILERKLERILETGQENFRLFMSAEPSADFSTHVIPQGILENSIKITNESHTGKN
;
A
#
# COMPACT_ATOMS: atom_id res chain seq x y z
N MET A 1 129.28 -4.73 -121.70
CA MET A 1 128.21 -5.48 -122.39
C MET A 1 126.89 -4.90 -121.90
N LYS A 2 126.11 -4.27 -122.78
CA LYS A 2 124.79 -3.67 -122.47
C LYS A 2 123.79 -4.81 -122.20
N ILE A 3 123.00 -4.70 -121.13
CA ILE A 3 121.75 -5.46 -120.96
C ILE A 3 120.68 -4.44 -120.53
N SER A 4 119.61 -4.34 -121.33
CA SER A 4 118.52 -3.37 -121.19
C SER A 4 117.39 -3.91 -120.30
N LYS A 5 116.70 -2.98 -119.62
CA LYS A 5 115.51 -3.19 -118.78
C LYS A 5 114.42 -4.00 -119.51
N THR A 6 114.23 -5.26 -119.12
CA THR A 6 112.95 -6.03 -119.04
C THR A 6 113.26 -7.51 -118.84
N ASP A 7 113.85 -7.88 -117.70
CA ASP A 7 113.98 -9.28 -117.28
C ASP A 7 113.31 -9.43 -115.89
N SER A 8 112.41 -10.42 -115.73
CA SER A 8 111.74 -10.70 -114.45
C SER A 8 112.78 -11.02 -113.36
N ILE A 9 112.48 -10.68 -112.10
CA ILE A 9 113.42 -10.93 -110.98
C ILE A 9 113.76 -12.42 -110.86
N GLU A 10 112.84 -13.32 -111.24
CA GLU A 10 113.10 -14.76 -111.35
C GLU A 10 114.12 -15.09 -112.45
N SER A 11 114.06 -14.41 -113.60
CA SER A 11 115.08 -14.51 -114.67
C SER A 11 116.45 -14.04 -114.17
N LEU A 12 116.49 -12.98 -113.37
CA LEU A 12 117.74 -12.45 -112.79
C LEU A 12 118.33 -13.42 -111.74
N ILE A 13 117.49 -14.03 -110.91
CA ILE A 13 117.90 -15.06 -109.94
C ILE A 13 118.46 -16.28 -110.70
N GLN A 14 117.80 -16.76 -111.75
CA GLN A 14 118.33 -17.86 -112.57
C GLN A 14 119.67 -17.53 -113.22
N GLN A 15 119.83 -16.33 -113.81
CA GLN A 15 121.10 -15.91 -114.42
C GLN A 15 122.26 -15.82 -113.41
N ILE A 16 121.99 -15.36 -112.18
CA ILE A 16 123.01 -15.26 -111.11
C ILE A 16 123.33 -16.65 -110.55
N THR A 17 122.34 -17.54 -110.43
CA THR A 17 122.51 -18.90 -109.92
C THR A 17 123.39 -19.75 -110.87
N VAL A 18 123.29 -19.54 -112.19
CA VAL A 18 124.15 -20.20 -113.19
C VAL A 18 125.63 -19.80 -113.08
N LYS A 19 125.93 -18.59 -112.55
CA LYS A 19 127.30 -18.14 -112.32
C LYS A 19 127.82 -18.46 -110.91
N SER A 20 126.94 -18.55 -109.90
CA SER A 20 127.26 -19.02 -108.55
C SER A 20 125.98 -19.31 -107.75
N ALA A 21 125.79 -20.56 -107.32
CA ALA A 21 124.62 -20.98 -106.53
C ALA A 21 124.51 -20.23 -105.19
N ALA A 22 125.64 -19.86 -104.57
CA ALA A 22 125.66 -19.10 -103.32
C ALA A 22 125.14 -17.66 -103.50
N ALA A 23 125.35 -17.04 -104.67
CA ALA A 23 124.90 -15.68 -104.94
C ALA A 23 123.38 -15.60 -105.16
N GLY A 24 122.76 -16.64 -105.72
CA GLY A 24 121.30 -16.73 -105.88
C GLY A 24 120.57 -16.76 -104.53
N GLY A 25 121.04 -17.57 -103.57
CA GLY A 25 120.41 -17.69 -102.25
C GLY A 25 120.48 -16.41 -101.40
N ILE A 26 121.59 -15.66 -101.48
CA ILE A 26 121.74 -14.38 -100.77
C ILE A 26 120.77 -13.34 -101.32
N TYR A 27 120.54 -13.31 -102.64
CA TYR A 27 119.60 -12.37 -103.24
C TYR A 27 118.14 -12.65 -102.80
N THR A 28 117.73 -13.92 -102.74
CA THR A 28 116.40 -14.30 -102.23
C THR A 28 116.20 -13.93 -100.76
N TRP A 29 117.23 -14.09 -99.92
CA TRP A 29 117.18 -13.65 -98.53
C TRP A 29 117.03 -12.13 -98.41
N LEU A 30 117.75 -11.37 -99.23
CA LEU A 30 117.67 -9.90 -99.25
C LEU A 30 116.27 -9.41 -99.66
N ASP A 31 115.66 -10.02 -100.68
CA ASP A 31 114.30 -9.68 -101.14
C ASP A 31 113.24 -10.00 -100.07
N ASN A 32 113.32 -11.16 -99.42
CA ASN A 32 112.40 -11.51 -98.34
C ASN A 32 112.57 -10.62 -97.10
N THR A 33 113.80 -10.21 -96.79
CA THR A 33 114.07 -9.30 -95.66
C THR A 33 113.52 -7.90 -95.95
N LEU A 34 113.61 -7.43 -97.20
CA LEU A 34 113.01 -6.17 -97.64
C LEU A 34 111.47 -6.21 -97.56
N LYS A 35 110.84 -7.31 -97.98
CA LYS A 35 109.39 -7.53 -97.88
C LYS A 35 108.90 -7.57 -96.42
N PHE A 36 109.62 -8.24 -95.54
CA PHE A 36 109.27 -8.26 -94.11
C PHE A 36 109.35 -6.86 -93.48
N HIS A 37 110.39 -6.09 -93.82
CA HIS A 37 110.55 -4.74 -93.28
C HIS A 37 109.41 -3.80 -93.73
N THR A 38 108.90 -3.94 -94.96
CA THR A 38 107.77 -3.13 -95.45
C THR A 38 106.48 -3.43 -94.69
N VAL A 39 106.19 -4.72 -94.41
CA VAL A 39 104.99 -5.11 -93.64
C VAL A 39 105.12 -4.75 -92.17
N TYR A 40 106.32 -4.86 -91.59
CA TYR A 40 106.57 -4.52 -90.19
C TYR A 40 106.27 -3.05 -89.87
N LEU A 41 106.57 -2.14 -90.81
CA LEU A 41 106.27 -0.71 -90.69
C LEU A 41 104.76 -0.42 -90.60
N GLU A 42 103.90 -1.26 -91.18
CA GLU A 42 102.44 -1.11 -91.10
C GLU A 42 101.82 -1.75 -89.85
N VAL A 43 102.42 -2.82 -89.33
CA VAL A 43 101.86 -3.62 -88.21
C VAL A 43 102.25 -3.06 -86.84
N GLN A 44 103.47 -2.53 -86.70
CA GLN A 44 103.96 -1.96 -85.45
C GLN A 44 103.01 -0.90 -84.82
N PRO A 45 102.47 0.10 -85.55
CA PRO A 45 101.55 1.06 -84.96
C PRO A 45 100.19 0.44 -84.55
N LYS A 46 99.75 -0.63 -85.23
CA LYS A 46 98.49 -1.33 -84.89
C LYS A 46 98.63 -2.19 -83.63
N GLN A 47 99.78 -2.81 -83.40
CA GLN A 47 100.06 -3.53 -82.15
C GLN A 47 100.12 -2.57 -80.95
N ILE A 48 100.79 -1.42 -81.11
CA ILE A 48 100.84 -0.40 -80.06
C ILE A 48 99.43 0.14 -79.75
N ALA A 49 98.59 0.40 -80.77
CA ALA A 49 97.22 0.85 -80.56
C ALA A 49 96.32 -0.20 -79.87
N LEU A 50 96.52 -1.48 -80.15
CA LEU A 50 95.80 -2.58 -79.50
C LEU A 50 96.17 -2.69 -78.02
N ASP A 51 97.45 -2.58 -77.69
CA ASP A 51 97.93 -2.65 -76.31
C ASP A 51 97.40 -1.48 -75.47
N VAL A 52 97.39 -0.26 -76.03
CA VAL A 52 96.80 0.91 -75.38
C VAL A 52 95.30 0.72 -75.13
N ALA A 53 94.53 0.24 -76.12
CA ALA A 53 93.10 0.00 -75.97
C ALA A 53 92.77 -1.12 -74.97
N ASN A 54 93.57 -2.18 -74.92
CA ASN A 54 93.42 -3.26 -73.94
C ASN A 54 93.73 -2.79 -72.51
N GLU A 55 94.73 -1.91 -72.35
CA GLU A 55 95.07 -1.35 -71.05
C GLU A 55 93.97 -0.39 -70.56
N GLU A 56 93.37 0.41 -71.45
CA GLU A 56 92.20 1.24 -71.13
C GLU A 56 90.96 0.40 -70.76
N LEU A 57 90.69 -0.67 -71.51
CA LEU A 57 89.59 -1.61 -71.22
C LEU A 57 89.77 -2.26 -69.83
N SER A 58 90.99 -2.70 -69.52
CA SER A 58 91.34 -3.30 -68.23
C SER A 58 91.14 -2.31 -67.07
N ARG A 59 91.59 -1.06 -67.24
CA ARG A 59 91.36 0.01 -66.25
C ARG A 59 89.87 0.30 -66.06
N ALA A 60 89.09 0.37 -67.13
CA ALA A 60 87.64 0.59 -67.07
C ALA A 60 86.89 -0.57 -66.40
N GLN A 61 87.26 -1.83 -66.69
CA GLN A 61 86.67 -3.01 -66.06
C GLN A 61 87.00 -3.12 -64.56
N GLN A 62 88.21 -2.75 -64.16
CA GLN A 62 88.58 -2.66 -62.74
C GLN A 62 87.83 -1.54 -62.01
N ALA A 63 87.62 -0.39 -62.65
CA ALA A 63 86.81 0.69 -62.08
C ALA A 63 85.33 0.28 -61.96
N PHE A 64 84.78 -0.37 -63.00
CA PHE A 64 83.39 -0.84 -63.03
C PHE A 64 83.11 -1.91 -61.97
N SER A 65 84.00 -2.90 -61.82
CA SER A 65 83.88 -3.93 -60.77
C SER A 65 83.93 -3.34 -59.36
N LYS A 66 84.78 -2.33 -59.11
CA LYS A 66 84.81 -1.59 -57.83
C LYS A 66 83.51 -0.83 -57.57
N ILE A 67 82.91 -0.23 -58.61
CA ILE A 67 81.62 0.47 -58.48
C ILE A 67 80.49 -0.52 -58.22
N LEU A 68 80.43 -1.64 -58.95
CA LEU A 68 79.44 -2.70 -58.71
C LEU A 68 79.53 -3.27 -57.29
N ALA A 69 80.74 -3.55 -56.80
CA ALA A 69 80.93 -4.00 -55.42
C ALA A 69 80.43 -2.96 -54.41
N ARG A 70 80.61 -1.67 -54.69
CA ARG A 70 80.14 -0.58 -53.82
C ARG A 70 78.63 -0.39 -53.88
N VAL A 71 78.01 -0.61 -55.05
CA VAL A 71 76.55 -0.62 -55.19
C VAL A 71 75.95 -1.80 -54.42
N GLN A 72 76.53 -2.99 -54.53
CA GLN A 72 76.08 -4.17 -53.78
C GLN A 72 76.12 -3.92 -52.26
N ILE A 73 77.21 -3.35 -51.74
CA ILE A 73 77.34 -2.99 -50.31
C ILE A 73 76.27 -1.96 -49.90
N LEU A 74 76.00 -0.96 -50.76
CA LEU A 74 74.97 0.05 -50.48
C LEU A 74 73.56 -0.52 -50.54
N GLU A 75 73.28 -1.45 -51.46
CA GLU A 75 72.01 -2.18 -51.54
C GLU A 75 71.80 -3.06 -50.30
N ASP A 76 72.81 -3.83 -49.89
CA ASP A 76 72.77 -4.63 -48.67
C ASP A 76 72.52 -3.74 -47.43
N CYS A 77 73.24 -2.62 -47.31
CA CYS A 77 73.07 -1.65 -46.24
C CYS A 77 71.67 -1.00 -46.26
N LEU A 78 71.14 -0.69 -47.45
CA LEU A 78 69.79 -0.17 -47.62
C LEU A 78 68.72 -1.20 -47.23
N THR A 79 68.92 -2.48 -47.54
CA THR A 79 68.00 -3.54 -47.11
C THR A 79 68.01 -3.73 -45.60
N GLU A 80 69.18 -3.65 -44.96
CA GLU A 80 69.31 -3.73 -43.50
C GLU A 80 68.62 -2.55 -42.81
N GLU A 81 68.85 -1.33 -43.29
CA GLU A 81 68.22 -0.12 -42.75
C GLU A 81 66.70 -0.10 -43.00
N ASN A 82 66.21 -0.59 -44.14
CA ASN A 82 64.77 -0.76 -44.38
C ASN A 82 64.15 -1.78 -43.42
N LEU A 83 64.84 -2.89 -43.12
CA LEU A 83 64.40 -3.87 -42.12
C LEU A 83 64.35 -3.27 -40.71
N LYS A 84 65.36 -2.48 -40.32
CA LYS A 84 65.36 -1.75 -39.04
C LYS A 84 64.22 -0.74 -38.99
N MET A 85 63.99 0.01 -40.07
CA MET A 85 62.89 0.98 -40.17
C MET A 85 61.54 0.29 -40.05
N GLN A 86 61.32 -0.84 -40.74
CA GLN A 86 60.07 -1.60 -40.63
C GLN A 86 59.83 -2.14 -39.22
N ARG A 87 60.88 -2.66 -38.55
CA ARG A 87 60.78 -3.09 -37.14
C ARG A 87 60.45 -1.92 -36.21
N ALA A 88 61.13 -0.79 -36.37
CA ALA A 88 60.89 0.41 -35.57
C ALA A 88 59.48 0.99 -35.80
N LEU A 89 58.97 0.96 -37.04
CA LEU A 89 57.60 1.37 -37.37
C LEU A 89 56.58 0.41 -36.76
N ALA A 90 56.81 -0.90 -36.82
CA ALA A 90 55.94 -1.89 -36.18
C ALA A 90 55.91 -1.72 -34.66
N GLU A 91 57.07 -1.54 -34.02
CA GLU A 91 57.16 -1.25 -32.58
C GLU A 91 56.47 0.06 -32.21
N LYS A 92 56.64 1.11 -33.03
CA LYS A 92 55.93 2.39 -32.85
C LYS A 92 54.42 2.21 -32.95
N ASP A 93 53.94 1.51 -33.97
CA ASP A 93 52.50 1.29 -34.18
C ASP A 93 51.89 0.46 -33.05
N ASP A 94 52.60 -0.57 -32.58
CA ASP A 94 52.18 -1.35 -31.41
C ASP A 94 52.21 -0.51 -30.13
N ALA A 95 53.20 0.37 -29.95
CA ALA A 95 53.26 1.32 -28.83
C ALA A 95 52.10 2.34 -28.88
N VAL A 96 51.73 2.83 -30.06
CA VAL A 96 50.57 3.73 -30.24
C VAL A 96 49.27 3.00 -29.94
N ARG A 97 49.07 1.78 -30.48
CA ARG A 97 47.88 0.96 -30.20
C ARG A 97 47.74 0.63 -28.72
N THR A 98 48.84 0.29 -28.06
CA THR A 98 48.83 0.02 -26.61
C THR A 98 48.53 1.28 -25.81
N LYS A 99 49.10 2.44 -26.17
CA LYS A 99 48.76 3.73 -25.55
C LYS A 99 47.28 4.07 -25.69
N GLU A 100 46.71 3.96 -26.89
CA GLU A 100 45.28 4.24 -27.12
C GLU A 100 44.35 3.28 -26.38
N ARG A 101 44.76 2.00 -26.27
CA ARG A 101 44.03 1.00 -25.50
C ARG A 101 44.05 1.35 -24.00
N LEU A 102 45.21 1.70 -23.46
CA LEU A 102 45.36 2.09 -22.06
C LEU A 102 44.61 3.39 -21.75
N ALA A 103 44.67 4.39 -22.62
CA ALA A 103 43.94 5.64 -22.45
C ALA A 103 42.42 5.41 -22.37
N ARG A 104 41.87 4.56 -23.25
CA ARG A 104 40.45 4.15 -23.18
C ARG A 104 40.11 3.38 -21.90
N GLN A 105 41.01 2.51 -21.44
CA GLN A 105 40.82 1.80 -20.18
C GLN A 105 40.83 2.74 -18.97
N ILE A 106 41.70 3.76 -18.96
CA ILE A 106 41.75 4.76 -17.90
C ILE A 106 40.46 5.60 -17.88
N ASP A 107 40.01 6.09 -19.03
CA ASP A 107 38.75 6.85 -19.13
C ASP A 107 37.55 6.05 -18.60
N LEU A 108 37.42 4.78 -19.00
CA LEU A 108 36.37 3.91 -18.50
C LEU A 108 36.48 3.64 -17.00
N ALA A 109 37.70 3.52 -16.48
CA ALA A 109 37.94 3.31 -15.06
C ALA A 109 37.62 4.57 -14.23
N GLU A 110 38.01 5.77 -14.70
CA GLU A 110 37.68 7.04 -14.05
C GLU A 110 36.16 7.24 -13.98
N ARG A 111 35.46 7.09 -15.11
CA ARG A 111 33.99 7.19 -15.15
C ARG A 111 33.29 6.21 -14.21
N LEU A 112 33.80 4.98 -14.12
CA LEU A 112 33.25 3.97 -13.21
C LEU A 112 33.50 4.35 -11.74
N VAL A 113 34.71 4.80 -11.41
CA VAL A 113 35.07 5.20 -10.04
C VAL A 113 34.25 6.41 -9.60
N ASP A 114 34.13 7.42 -10.46
CA ASP A 114 33.35 8.63 -10.18
C ASP A 114 31.85 8.31 -10.06
N GLY A 115 31.32 7.49 -10.98
CA GLY A 115 29.94 7.04 -10.94
C GLY A 115 29.59 6.26 -9.66
N LEU A 116 30.52 5.48 -9.12
CA LEU A 116 30.31 4.69 -7.90
C LEU A 116 30.76 5.40 -6.62
N ALA A 117 31.41 6.56 -6.70
CA ALA A 117 31.95 7.25 -5.52
C ALA A 117 30.85 7.63 -4.51
N SER A 118 29.71 8.14 -5.00
CA SER A 118 28.55 8.46 -4.17
C SER A 118 27.94 7.20 -3.54
N SER A 119 27.77 6.13 -4.33
CA SER A 119 27.28 4.84 -3.87
C SER A 119 28.18 4.23 -2.81
N ARG A 120 29.50 4.37 -2.93
CA ARG A 120 30.47 3.90 -1.93
C ARG A 120 30.23 4.55 -0.57
N ILE A 121 29.97 5.86 -0.51
CA ILE A 121 29.68 6.56 0.75
C ILE A 121 28.40 6.01 1.39
N ILE A 122 27.34 5.85 0.59
CA ILE A 122 26.05 5.32 1.02
C ILE A 122 26.21 3.89 1.56
N TRP A 123 26.90 3.01 0.83
CA TRP A 123 27.12 1.64 1.24
C TRP A 123 28.01 1.54 2.48
N THR A 124 29.03 2.39 2.60
CA THR A 124 29.89 2.43 3.79
C THR A 124 29.04 2.76 5.03
N LYS A 125 28.19 3.77 4.94
CA LYS A 125 27.25 4.12 6.02
C LYS A 125 26.22 3.02 6.29
N ARG A 126 25.72 2.35 5.25
CA ARG A 126 24.77 1.23 5.36
C ARG A 126 25.41 0.02 6.04
N VAL A 127 26.68 -0.27 5.73
CA VAL A 127 27.48 -1.31 6.39
C VAL A 127 27.73 -0.99 7.86
N GLU A 128 28.06 0.26 8.19
CA GLU A 128 28.16 0.71 9.60
C GLU A 128 26.83 0.52 10.34
N THR A 129 25.73 0.91 9.70
CA THR A 129 24.38 0.69 10.25
C THR A 129 24.13 -0.81 10.47
N PHE A 130 24.41 -1.66 9.49
CA PHE A 130 24.26 -3.11 9.61
C PHE A 130 25.13 -3.72 10.70
N LYS A 131 26.33 -3.19 10.96
CA LYS A 131 27.17 -3.63 12.08
C LYS A 131 26.51 -3.34 13.43
N ASN A 132 25.98 -2.13 13.61
CA ASN A 132 25.24 -1.76 14.82
C ASN A 132 23.95 -2.59 14.97
N ASP A 133 23.29 -2.85 13.84
CA ASP A 133 22.07 -3.65 13.78
C ASP A 133 22.33 -5.12 14.15
N LEU A 134 23.48 -5.68 13.77
CA LEU A 134 23.89 -7.04 14.13
C LEU A 134 24.06 -7.22 15.64
N GLU A 135 24.54 -6.19 16.35
CA GLU A 135 24.69 -6.23 17.81
C GLU A 135 23.33 -6.28 18.53
N THR A 136 22.31 -5.64 17.95
CA THR A 136 20.95 -5.52 18.52
C THR A 136 19.94 -6.51 17.94
N LEU A 137 20.34 -7.28 16.92
CA LEU A 137 19.47 -8.15 16.12
C LEU A 137 18.68 -9.16 16.95
N LEU A 138 19.28 -9.73 18.01
CA LEU A 138 18.61 -10.73 18.84
C LEU A 138 17.40 -10.14 19.58
N GLY A 139 17.54 -8.97 20.20
CA GLY A 139 16.43 -8.30 20.88
C GLY A 139 15.39 -7.78 19.90
N ASP A 140 15.85 -7.24 18.78
CA ASP A 140 15.05 -6.73 17.68
C ASP A 140 14.14 -7.82 17.06
N VAL A 141 14.71 -8.99 16.72
CA VAL A 141 13.97 -10.15 16.18
C VAL A 141 13.03 -10.75 17.22
N LEU A 142 13.40 -10.77 18.50
CA LEU A 142 12.52 -11.21 19.57
C LEU A 142 11.27 -10.33 19.66
N LEU A 143 11.45 -9.00 19.60
CA LEU A 143 10.33 -8.06 19.59
C LEU A 143 9.46 -8.20 18.33
N ALA A 144 10.08 -8.36 17.16
CA ALA A 144 9.35 -8.57 15.90
C ALA A 144 8.53 -9.88 15.90
N SER A 145 9.13 -10.97 16.39
CA SER A 145 8.51 -12.29 16.44
C SER A 145 7.35 -12.34 17.43
N THR A 146 7.52 -11.71 18.60
CA THR A 146 6.44 -11.58 19.59
C THR A 146 5.30 -10.70 19.05
N PHE A 147 5.62 -9.64 18.31
CA PHE A 147 4.62 -8.83 17.64
C PHE A 147 3.79 -9.67 16.66
N ILE A 148 4.42 -10.29 15.65
CA ILE A 148 3.69 -11.10 14.65
C ILE A 148 2.85 -12.21 15.28
N SER A 149 3.35 -12.84 16.33
CA SER A 149 2.69 -14.00 16.94
C SER A 149 1.42 -13.64 17.72
N TYR A 150 1.41 -12.47 18.38
CA TYR A 150 0.41 -12.16 19.41
C TYR A 150 -0.41 -10.89 19.14
N THR A 151 0.07 -9.91 18.37
CA THR A 151 -0.57 -8.59 18.31
C THR A 151 -1.66 -8.48 17.24
N GLY A 152 -1.75 -9.44 16.32
CA GLY A 152 -2.60 -9.37 15.12
C GLY A 152 -4.06 -9.01 15.39
N TYR A 153 -4.69 -9.55 16.44
CA TYR A 153 -6.10 -9.29 16.75
C TYR A 153 -6.36 -8.00 17.55
N PHE A 154 -5.33 -7.48 18.22
CA PHE A 154 -5.51 -6.39 19.20
C PHE A 154 -5.52 -5.00 18.57
N SER A 155 -6.15 -4.05 19.27
CA SER A 155 -6.22 -2.64 18.88
C SER A 155 -4.87 -1.93 18.99
N ARG A 156 -4.70 -0.83 18.24
CA ARG A 156 -3.48 -0.01 18.23
C ARG A 156 -2.97 0.37 19.62
N SER A 157 -3.85 0.85 20.49
CA SER A 157 -3.50 1.26 21.86
C SER A 157 -2.95 0.08 22.68
N TYR A 158 -3.55 -1.11 22.52
CA TYR A 158 -3.06 -2.31 23.14
C TYR A 158 -1.71 -2.75 22.56
N ARG A 159 -1.52 -2.68 21.23
CA ARG A 159 -0.25 -3.00 20.57
C ARG A 159 0.90 -2.13 21.08
N ILE A 160 0.68 -0.82 21.19
CA ILE A 160 1.68 0.12 21.72
C ILE A 160 2.03 -0.23 23.17
N ASN A 161 1.02 -0.45 24.01
CA ASN A 161 1.23 -0.84 25.41
C ASN A 161 1.96 -2.19 25.52
N PHE A 162 1.59 -3.17 24.70
CA PHE A 162 2.22 -4.47 24.62
C PHE A 162 3.70 -4.35 24.24
N VAL A 163 4.03 -3.61 23.19
CA VAL A 163 5.41 -3.36 22.77
C VAL A 163 6.20 -2.67 23.88
N ASN A 164 5.65 -1.64 24.53
CA ASN A 164 6.31 -0.94 25.63
C ASN A 164 6.57 -1.85 26.84
N LYS A 165 5.62 -2.70 27.19
CA LYS A 165 5.78 -3.72 28.25
C LYS A 165 6.87 -4.72 27.90
N TRP A 166 6.89 -5.22 26.66
CA TRP A 166 7.94 -6.13 26.20
C TRP A 166 9.31 -5.48 26.19
N ARG A 167 9.42 -4.22 25.73
CA ARG A 167 10.67 -3.46 25.79
C ARG A 167 11.18 -3.34 27.24
N SER A 168 10.30 -3.00 28.18
CA SER A 168 10.63 -2.93 29.60
C SER A 168 11.04 -4.30 30.18
N ALA A 169 10.36 -5.37 29.81
CA ALA A 169 10.69 -6.73 30.25
C ALA A 169 12.04 -7.21 29.72
N ILE A 170 12.33 -6.97 28.43
CA ILE A 170 13.61 -7.32 27.81
C ILE A 170 14.75 -6.54 28.49
N ALA A 171 14.55 -5.24 28.73
CA ALA A 171 15.54 -4.38 29.38
C ALA A 171 15.85 -4.79 30.85
N THR A 172 14.87 -5.36 31.56
CA THR A 172 15.02 -5.78 32.97
C THR A 172 15.47 -7.23 33.13
N THR A 173 15.59 -8.00 32.05
CA THR A 173 15.99 -9.40 32.09
C THR A 173 17.48 -9.54 32.43
N LYS A 174 17.82 -10.56 33.25
CA LYS A 174 19.21 -10.89 33.58
C LYS A 174 19.97 -11.26 32.31
N GLY A 175 20.95 -10.45 31.92
CA GLY A 175 21.78 -10.66 30.73
C GLY A 175 21.63 -9.62 29.61
N VAL A 176 21.06 -8.43 29.89
CA VAL A 176 20.91 -7.26 29.01
C VAL A 176 20.97 -7.63 27.53
N ILE A 177 19.83 -8.05 26.97
CA ILE A 177 19.73 -8.33 25.54
C ILE A 177 19.77 -6.98 24.81
N PRO A 178 20.78 -6.70 23.97
CA PRO A 178 20.83 -5.45 23.23
C PRO A 178 19.65 -5.36 22.26
N MET A 179 19.03 -4.19 22.21
CA MET A 179 17.87 -3.90 21.38
C MET A 179 17.85 -2.41 21.05
N ARG A 180 17.36 -2.03 19.88
CA ARG A 180 17.19 -0.62 19.54
C ARG A 180 16.09 0.04 20.37
N VAL A 181 16.34 1.26 20.84
CA VAL A 181 15.43 1.99 21.75
C VAL A 181 14.09 2.32 21.09
N ASP A 182 14.11 2.70 19.80
CA ASP A 182 12.94 3.17 19.05
C ASP A 182 12.54 2.27 17.88
N LEU A 183 12.80 0.96 18.00
CA LEU A 183 12.49 0.01 16.93
C LEU A 183 10.98 -0.12 16.68
N GLN A 184 10.53 0.19 15.47
CA GLN A 184 9.22 -0.27 14.99
C GLN A 184 9.32 -1.79 14.73
N PRO A 185 8.55 -2.65 15.41
CA PRO A 185 8.80 -4.10 15.39
C PRO A 185 8.85 -4.75 13.99
N LEU A 186 8.15 -4.17 13.03
CA LEU A 186 8.04 -4.71 11.68
C LEU A 186 9.00 -4.10 10.67
N SER A 187 9.73 -3.03 11.01
CA SER A 187 10.68 -2.37 10.09
C SER A 187 11.90 -3.24 9.75
N ILE A 188 12.08 -4.37 10.43
CA ILE A 188 13.14 -5.34 10.16
C ILE A 188 12.77 -6.24 8.97
N MET A 189 11.47 -6.47 8.75
CA MET A 189 10.97 -7.40 7.73
C MET A 189 10.39 -6.67 6.51
N ILE A 190 10.13 -5.38 6.64
CA ILE A 190 9.38 -4.59 5.66
C ILE A 190 10.09 -3.28 5.46
N ASP A 191 10.20 -2.89 4.20
CA ASP A 191 10.68 -1.57 3.83
C ASP A 191 9.59 -0.68 3.23
N ASP A 192 9.97 0.57 2.99
CA ASP A 192 9.09 1.59 2.43
C ASP A 192 8.57 1.25 1.01
N ALA A 193 9.29 0.42 0.26
CA ALA A 193 8.88 0.03 -1.08
C ALA A 193 7.78 -1.04 -1.02
N ASP A 194 7.86 -1.99 -0.08
CA ASP A 194 6.81 -2.98 0.15
C ASP A 194 5.50 -2.30 0.58
N ILE A 195 5.59 -1.32 1.51
CA ILE A 195 4.42 -0.54 1.94
C ILE A 195 3.83 0.25 0.76
N ALA A 196 4.68 0.88 -0.06
CA ALA A 196 4.25 1.61 -1.25
C ALA A 196 3.53 0.71 -2.26
N GLU A 197 3.99 -0.54 -2.42
CA GLU A 197 3.33 -1.53 -3.28
C GLU A 197 1.95 -1.92 -2.72
N TRP A 198 1.82 -2.15 -1.41
CA TRP A 198 0.54 -2.47 -0.80
C TRP A 198 -0.47 -1.31 -0.88
N MET A 199 -0.01 -0.07 -0.73
CA MET A 199 -0.86 1.11 -0.95
C MET A 199 -1.40 1.16 -2.39
N ASN A 200 -0.54 0.90 -3.38
CA ASN A 200 -0.96 0.83 -4.79
C ASN A 200 -1.96 -0.31 -5.05
N GLN A 201 -1.93 -1.37 -4.24
CA GLN A 201 -2.89 -2.47 -4.26
C GLN A 201 -4.17 -2.21 -3.43
N GLY A 202 -4.33 -1.00 -2.88
CA GLY A 202 -5.54 -0.58 -2.17
C GLY A 202 -5.56 -0.84 -0.67
N LEU A 203 -4.41 -1.13 -0.05
CA LEU A 203 -4.29 -1.11 1.41
C LEU A 203 -4.44 0.34 1.92
N PRO A 204 -5.29 0.62 2.92
CA PRO A 204 -5.41 1.95 3.49
C PRO A 204 -4.11 2.44 4.12
N ALA A 205 -3.95 3.76 4.10
CA ALA A 205 -2.73 4.44 4.51
C ALA A 205 -2.63 4.66 6.02
N ASP A 206 -2.80 3.61 6.82
CA ASP A 206 -2.75 3.65 8.28
C ASP A 206 -1.77 2.61 8.85
N GLN A 207 -1.16 2.95 9.98
CA GLN A 207 -0.12 2.12 10.61
C GLN A 207 -0.65 0.72 10.97
N THR A 208 -1.88 0.62 11.46
CA THR A 208 -2.50 -0.66 11.82
C THR A 208 -2.67 -1.57 10.61
N SER A 209 -3.02 -1.02 9.46
CA SER A 209 -3.15 -1.77 8.21
C SER A 209 -1.81 -2.23 7.66
N TYR A 210 -0.75 -1.42 7.75
CA TYR A 210 0.61 -1.86 7.41
C TYR A 210 1.07 -3.00 8.33
N GLU A 211 0.79 -2.88 9.63
CA GLU A 211 1.07 -3.93 10.60
C GLU A 211 0.27 -5.21 10.30
N ASN A 212 -0.99 -5.09 9.93
CA ASN A 212 -1.84 -6.23 9.60
C ASN A 212 -1.37 -6.92 8.30
N ALA A 213 -0.97 -6.14 7.29
CA ALA A 213 -0.42 -6.63 6.04
C ALA A 213 0.88 -7.42 6.29
N ALA A 214 1.76 -6.88 7.12
CA ALA A 214 2.98 -7.54 7.57
C ALA A 214 2.70 -8.89 8.22
N ILE A 215 1.82 -8.90 9.22
CA ILE A 215 1.46 -10.11 9.96
C ILE A 215 0.84 -11.12 9.01
N LEU A 216 -0.02 -10.70 8.10
CA LEU A 216 -0.65 -11.59 7.13
C LEU A 216 0.37 -12.24 6.20
N ILE A 217 1.38 -11.48 5.74
CA ILE A 217 2.39 -11.95 4.79
C ILE A 217 3.35 -12.93 5.48
N TYR A 218 3.82 -12.59 6.68
CA TYR A 218 4.90 -13.30 7.37
C TYR A 218 4.43 -14.29 8.46
N CYS A 219 3.13 -14.37 8.78
CA CYS A 219 2.65 -15.33 9.77
C CYS A 219 2.86 -16.78 9.31
N LEU A 220 3.33 -17.62 10.23
CA LEU A 220 3.60 -19.03 9.96
C LEU A 220 2.33 -19.89 10.01
N ARG A 221 1.43 -19.58 10.95
CA ARG A 221 0.07 -20.13 11.02
C ARG A 221 -0.82 -19.47 9.97
N TRP A 222 -1.91 -20.12 9.58
CA TRP A 222 -2.83 -19.56 8.60
C TRP A 222 -3.50 -18.29 9.14
N PRO A 223 -3.51 -17.17 8.39
CA PRO A 223 -4.17 -15.95 8.82
C PRO A 223 -5.69 -16.11 8.73
N LEU A 224 -6.38 -15.77 9.83
CA LEU A 224 -7.83 -15.63 9.92
C LEU A 224 -8.16 -14.18 10.20
N MET A 225 -8.70 -13.50 9.18
CA MET A 225 -8.98 -12.07 9.20
C MET A 225 -10.41 -11.79 9.62
N VAL A 226 -10.55 -10.90 10.59
CA VAL A 226 -11.81 -10.27 10.95
C VAL A 226 -11.90 -8.96 10.18
N ASP A 227 -12.70 -8.98 9.10
CA ASP A 227 -12.86 -7.85 8.17
C ASP A 227 -14.35 -7.66 7.84
N PRO A 228 -15.11 -7.01 8.74
CA PRO A 228 -16.55 -6.78 8.55
C PRO A 228 -16.84 -5.89 7.34
N GLN A 229 -15.96 -4.93 7.03
CA GLN A 229 -16.16 -3.96 5.95
C GLN A 229 -15.57 -4.41 4.60
N GLY A 230 -14.83 -5.52 4.57
CA GLY A 230 -14.24 -6.08 3.36
C GLY A 230 -13.07 -5.27 2.80
N GLN A 231 -12.39 -4.46 3.63
CA GLN A 231 -11.28 -3.61 3.19
C GLN A 231 -10.01 -4.44 2.94
N GLY A 232 -9.63 -5.28 3.90
CA GLY A 232 -8.50 -6.21 3.74
C GLY A 232 -8.76 -7.23 2.64
N LEU A 233 -10.02 -7.65 2.48
CA LEU A 233 -10.44 -8.55 1.41
C LEU A 233 -10.13 -7.99 0.01
N ARG A 234 -10.39 -6.69 -0.23
CA ARG A 234 -10.08 -6.03 -1.51
C ARG A 234 -8.57 -6.03 -1.77
N TRP A 235 -7.78 -5.71 -0.76
CA TRP A 235 -6.32 -5.71 -0.86
C TRP A 235 -5.77 -7.11 -1.20
N ILE A 236 -6.23 -8.17 -0.53
CA ILE A 236 -5.79 -9.56 -0.81
C ILE A 236 -6.09 -9.96 -2.25
N LYS A 237 -7.27 -9.60 -2.76
CA LYS A 237 -7.66 -9.89 -4.14
C LYS A 237 -6.71 -9.25 -5.14
N ASN A 238 -6.27 -8.02 -4.88
CA ASN A 238 -5.29 -7.32 -5.71
C ASN A 238 -3.86 -7.88 -5.54
N LEU A 239 -3.49 -8.27 -4.32
CA LEU A 239 -2.16 -8.79 -4.00
C LEU A 239 -1.89 -10.15 -4.67
N PHE A 240 -2.87 -11.07 -4.69
CA PHE A 240 -2.70 -12.44 -5.18
C PHE A 240 -3.34 -12.73 -6.55
N THR A 241 -3.63 -11.69 -7.34
CA THR A 241 -4.42 -11.74 -8.59
C THR A 241 -4.20 -12.99 -9.46
N ASP A 242 -2.96 -13.40 -9.71
CA ASP A 242 -2.64 -14.49 -10.66
C ASP A 242 -2.82 -15.92 -10.12
N LYS A 243 -2.84 -16.11 -8.78
CA LYS A 243 -2.85 -17.45 -8.14
C LYS A 243 -3.95 -17.61 -7.07
N LEU A 244 -4.89 -16.67 -6.99
CA LEU A 244 -5.91 -16.64 -5.95
C LEU A 244 -7.16 -17.42 -6.36
N VAL A 245 -7.47 -18.48 -5.61
CA VAL A 245 -8.76 -19.16 -5.67
C VAL A 245 -9.64 -18.58 -4.57
N THR A 246 -10.68 -17.82 -4.95
CA THR A 246 -11.65 -17.27 -3.99
C THR A 246 -12.85 -18.21 -3.88
N LEU A 247 -13.14 -18.69 -2.68
CA LEU A 247 -14.30 -19.53 -2.37
C LEU A 247 -15.10 -18.94 -1.22
N ARG A 248 -16.42 -19.05 -1.30
CA ARG A 248 -17.29 -18.74 -0.16
C ARG A 248 -17.52 -20.01 0.67
N TYR A 249 -17.45 -19.88 1.98
CA TYR A 249 -17.77 -20.96 2.92
C TYR A 249 -19.20 -21.49 2.68
N ASN A 250 -19.39 -22.82 2.77
CA ASN A 250 -20.67 -23.51 2.54
C ASN A 250 -21.33 -23.28 1.16
N SER A 251 -20.56 -22.88 0.14
CA SER A 251 -21.07 -22.80 -1.25
C SER A 251 -21.12 -24.17 -1.93
N LYS A 252 -22.04 -24.39 -2.88
CA LYS A 252 -22.16 -25.69 -3.57
C LYS A 252 -20.83 -26.07 -4.24
N GLY A 253 -20.29 -27.25 -3.90
CA GLY A 253 -19.03 -27.76 -4.45
C GLY A 253 -17.75 -27.12 -3.90
N TYR A 254 -17.81 -26.38 -2.78
CA TYR A 254 -16.62 -25.73 -2.23
C TYR A 254 -15.55 -26.72 -1.77
N LEU A 255 -15.91 -27.85 -1.15
CA LEU A 255 -14.96 -28.86 -0.68
C LEU A 255 -14.11 -29.45 -1.82
N ASP A 256 -14.71 -29.74 -2.98
CA ASP A 256 -13.98 -30.25 -4.14
C ASP A 256 -13.00 -29.21 -4.71
N ARG A 257 -13.38 -27.92 -4.64
CA ARG A 257 -12.49 -26.82 -5.05
C ARG A 257 -11.35 -26.58 -4.05
N VAL A 258 -11.60 -26.78 -2.75
CA VAL A 258 -10.55 -26.77 -1.72
C VAL A 258 -9.57 -27.91 -1.98
N GLU A 259 -10.04 -29.13 -2.25
CA GLU A 259 -9.20 -30.27 -2.62
C GLU A 259 -8.32 -29.94 -3.84
N ALA A 260 -8.91 -29.36 -4.90
CA ALA A 260 -8.16 -28.98 -6.10
C ALA A 260 -7.08 -27.92 -5.80
N ALA A 261 -7.38 -26.92 -4.97
CA ALA A 261 -6.42 -25.87 -4.60
C ALA A 261 -5.24 -26.43 -3.79
N VAL A 262 -5.50 -27.35 -2.86
CA VAL A 262 -4.45 -28.03 -2.07
C VAL A 262 -3.52 -28.86 -2.96
N ARG A 263 -4.07 -29.59 -3.93
CA ARG A 263 -3.28 -30.43 -4.85
C ARG A 263 -2.43 -29.60 -5.81
N ARG A 264 -2.94 -28.46 -6.27
CA ARG A 264 -2.22 -27.56 -7.20
C ARG A 264 -1.24 -26.61 -6.51
N GLY A 265 -1.40 -26.37 -5.21
CA GLY A 265 -0.61 -25.39 -4.49
C GLY A 265 -1.04 -23.95 -4.73
N ASP A 266 -2.33 -23.74 -4.98
CA ASP A 266 -2.91 -22.41 -5.19
C ASP A 266 -3.00 -21.64 -3.84
N THR A 267 -3.08 -20.31 -3.91
CA THR A 267 -3.45 -19.50 -2.74
C THR A 267 -4.97 -19.50 -2.62
N LEU A 268 -5.50 -20.15 -1.60
CA LEU A 268 -6.94 -20.25 -1.34
C LEU A 268 -7.39 -19.17 -0.36
N LEU A 269 -8.38 -18.37 -0.76
CA LEU A 269 -9.09 -17.42 0.08
C LEU A 269 -10.51 -17.94 0.37
N LEU A 270 -10.79 -18.24 1.63
CA LEU A 270 -12.08 -18.70 2.11
C LEU A 270 -12.85 -17.54 2.78
N GLU A 271 -13.88 -17.05 2.11
CA GLU A 271 -14.70 -15.91 2.53
C GLU A 271 -15.88 -16.32 3.41
N CYS A 272 -16.32 -15.41 4.27
CA CYS A 272 -17.53 -15.53 5.10
C CYS A 272 -17.50 -16.74 6.05
N ILE A 273 -16.36 -16.98 6.69
CA ILE A 273 -16.24 -18.00 7.73
C ILE A 273 -17.06 -17.60 8.95
N GLU A 274 -17.85 -18.55 9.45
CA GLU A 274 -18.64 -18.43 10.66
C GLU A 274 -17.82 -18.83 11.91
N GLU A 275 -18.36 -18.62 13.10
CA GLU A 275 -17.68 -19.00 14.36
C GLU A 275 -17.45 -20.51 14.48
N ASN A 276 -18.39 -21.31 13.95
CA ASN A 276 -18.30 -22.76 13.92
C ASN A 276 -17.80 -23.22 12.55
N ILE A 277 -16.49 -23.53 12.49
CA ILE A 277 -15.84 -24.09 11.31
C ILE A 277 -16.11 -25.60 11.26
N ASP A 278 -16.41 -26.11 10.07
CA ASP A 278 -16.58 -27.54 9.84
C ASP A 278 -15.29 -28.31 10.16
N SER A 279 -15.42 -29.35 10.98
CA SER A 279 -14.38 -30.32 11.33
C SER A 279 -13.62 -30.89 10.12
N ILE A 280 -14.26 -30.96 8.94
CA ILE A 280 -13.63 -31.45 7.70
C ILE A 280 -12.42 -30.58 7.30
N LEU A 281 -12.41 -29.28 7.64
CA LEU A 281 -11.33 -28.35 7.33
C LEU A 281 -10.17 -28.39 8.33
N GLU A 282 -10.38 -28.95 9.53
CA GLU A 282 -9.37 -28.98 10.60
C GLU A 282 -8.03 -29.60 10.18
N PRO A 283 -7.95 -30.69 9.38
CA PRO A 283 -6.68 -31.25 8.95
C PRO A 283 -5.86 -30.31 8.07
N ILE A 284 -6.52 -29.48 7.25
CA ILE A 284 -5.86 -28.47 6.40
C ILE A 284 -5.42 -27.28 7.26
N ILE A 285 -6.28 -26.83 8.18
CA ILE A 285 -5.99 -25.72 9.09
C ILE A 285 -4.79 -26.07 10.00
N ASN A 286 -4.77 -27.29 10.54
CA ASN A 286 -3.67 -27.78 11.37
C ASN A 286 -2.41 -28.18 10.60
N ARG A 287 -2.50 -28.33 9.28
CA ARG A 287 -1.46 -28.98 8.46
C ARG A 287 -1.08 -30.36 9.03
N ASN A 288 -2.09 -31.18 9.33
CA ASN A 288 -1.89 -32.55 9.81
C ASN A 288 -1.45 -33.46 8.65
N LEU A 289 -0.16 -33.38 8.30
CA LEU A 289 0.42 -34.11 7.18
C LEU A 289 0.81 -35.54 7.58
N ILE A 290 0.37 -36.52 6.81
CA ILE A 290 0.67 -37.95 6.94
C ILE A 290 1.74 -38.33 5.89
N ARG A 291 2.41 -39.47 6.09
CA ARG A 291 3.42 -40.05 5.17
C ARG A 291 4.53 -39.05 4.78
N LYS A 292 5.30 -38.60 5.78
CA LYS A 292 6.45 -37.68 5.62
C LYS A 292 6.09 -36.34 4.98
N GLY A 293 4.94 -35.76 5.33
CA GLY A 293 4.61 -34.40 4.90
C GLY A 293 3.97 -34.27 3.51
N LYS A 294 3.55 -35.38 2.89
CA LYS A 294 3.10 -35.37 1.48
C LYS A 294 1.58 -35.48 1.30
N ILE A 295 0.86 -35.98 2.28
CA ILE A 295 -0.59 -36.25 2.16
C ILE A 295 -1.34 -35.63 3.32
N VAL A 296 -2.49 -35.03 3.06
CA VAL A 296 -3.47 -34.58 4.06
C VAL A 296 -4.71 -35.45 3.96
N LYS A 297 -5.23 -35.89 5.10
CA LYS A 297 -6.54 -36.55 5.16
C LYS A 297 -7.64 -35.48 5.22
N PHE A 298 -8.52 -35.44 4.24
CA PHE A 298 -9.61 -34.48 4.14
C PHE A 298 -10.94 -35.22 4.04
N GLY A 299 -11.69 -35.23 5.15
CA GLY A 299 -12.81 -36.17 5.34
C GLY A 299 -12.32 -37.62 5.22
N ASP A 300 -12.91 -38.36 4.29
CA ASP A 300 -12.54 -39.75 4.00
C ASP A 300 -11.48 -39.90 2.89
N LYS A 301 -11.04 -38.79 2.27
CA LYS A 301 -10.09 -38.81 1.15
C LYS A 301 -8.66 -38.50 1.62
N GLU A 302 -7.68 -39.15 0.99
CA GLU A 302 -6.27 -38.76 1.06
C GLU A 302 -5.93 -37.85 -0.13
N ILE A 303 -5.46 -36.64 0.15
CA ILE A 303 -5.11 -35.63 -0.87
C ILE A 303 -3.61 -35.36 -0.81
N ASP A 304 -2.95 -35.32 -1.97
CA ASP A 304 -1.56 -34.87 -2.07
C ASP A 304 -1.44 -33.38 -1.70
N TYR A 305 -0.59 -33.09 -0.73
CA TYR A 305 -0.32 -31.74 -0.25
C TYR A 305 0.81 -31.10 -1.05
N HIS A 306 0.51 -29.96 -1.68
CA HIS A 306 1.53 -29.18 -2.37
C HIS A 306 2.23 -28.20 -1.40
N PRO A 307 3.58 -28.13 -1.38
CA PRO A 307 4.32 -27.31 -0.41
C PRO A 307 4.06 -25.79 -0.54
N ASN A 308 3.73 -25.31 -1.74
CA ASN A 308 3.41 -23.90 -1.99
C ASN A 308 1.97 -23.51 -1.67
N PHE A 309 1.11 -24.45 -1.24
CA PHE A 309 -0.28 -24.14 -0.89
C PHE A 309 -0.34 -23.11 0.23
N ARG A 310 -1.23 -22.12 0.10
CA ARG A 310 -1.47 -21.10 1.13
C ARG A 310 -2.97 -20.95 1.39
N LEU A 311 -3.37 -20.98 2.65
CA LEU A 311 -4.75 -20.73 3.08
C LEU A 311 -4.86 -19.36 3.75
N ILE A 312 -5.82 -18.56 3.30
CA ILE A 312 -6.24 -17.28 3.91
C ILE A 312 -7.73 -17.39 4.22
N MET A 313 -8.11 -17.00 5.43
CA MET A 313 -9.47 -17.12 5.92
C MET A 313 -10.01 -15.74 6.28
N GLN A 314 -11.27 -15.46 5.94
CA GLN A 314 -11.92 -14.17 6.21
C GLN A 314 -13.31 -14.37 6.81
N THR A 315 -13.62 -13.58 7.84
CA THR A 315 -14.96 -13.46 8.41
C THR A 315 -15.48 -12.03 8.32
N ARG A 316 -16.80 -11.89 8.11
CA ARG A 316 -17.50 -10.61 8.11
C ARG A 316 -18.11 -10.26 9.47
N LEU A 317 -18.04 -11.17 10.44
CA LEU A 317 -18.53 -10.92 11.79
C LEU A 317 -17.65 -9.83 12.44
N ALA A 318 -18.26 -8.82 13.04
CA ALA A 318 -17.52 -7.71 13.63
C ALA A 318 -16.79 -8.10 14.93
N ASN A 319 -17.37 -9.02 15.71
CA ASN A 319 -16.77 -9.50 16.96
C ASN A 319 -17.02 -11.01 17.14
N PRO A 320 -16.39 -11.86 16.31
CA PRO A 320 -16.58 -13.30 16.37
C PRO A 320 -15.93 -13.91 17.62
N HIS A 321 -16.61 -14.87 18.24
CA HIS A 321 -16.06 -15.67 19.33
C HIS A 321 -15.51 -17.01 18.82
N PHE A 322 -14.24 -17.02 18.42
CA PHE A 322 -13.57 -18.27 18.02
C PHE A 322 -13.14 -19.09 19.23
N ARG A 323 -13.33 -20.41 19.15
CA ARG A 323 -12.88 -21.34 20.19
C ARG A 323 -11.35 -21.33 20.34
N PRO A 324 -10.80 -21.60 21.54
CA PRO A 324 -9.35 -21.56 21.79
C PRO A 324 -8.53 -22.40 20.81
N GLU A 325 -9.06 -23.52 20.32
CA GLU A 325 -8.41 -24.38 19.34
C GLU A 325 -8.13 -23.61 18.04
N ILE A 326 -9.12 -22.89 17.50
CA ILE A 326 -8.94 -22.09 16.28
C ILE A 326 -7.94 -20.95 16.52
N GLN A 327 -7.97 -20.31 17.70
CA GLN A 327 -7.03 -19.24 18.07
C GLN A 327 -5.58 -19.75 18.19
N ALA A 328 -5.40 -21.00 18.62
CA ALA A 328 -4.09 -21.64 18.70
C ALA A 328 -3.57 -22.03 17.31
N GLN A 329 -4.46 -22.51 16.44
CA GLN A 329 -4.12 -23.04 15.11
C GLN A 329 -3.93 -21.95 14.06
N THR A 330 -4.60 -20.82 14.20
CA THR A 330 -4.58 -19.71 13.24
C THR A 330 -3.93 -18.46 13.85
N THR A 331 -3.47 -17.55 13.01
CA THR A 331 -3.12 -16.19 13.44
C THR A 331 -4.32 -15.28 13.18
N LEU A 332 -4.97 -14.84 14.24
CA LEU A 332 -6.07 -13.89 14.15
C LEU A 332 -5.55 -12.49 13.82
N ILE A 333 -6.16 -11.85 12.81
CA ILE A 333 -5.81 -10.49 12.38
C ILE A 333 -7.07 -9.65 12.34
N ASN A 334 -7.04 -8.51 13.03
CA ASN A 334 -8.16 -7.59 13.07
C ASN A 334 -8.01 -6.49 12.02
N PHE A 335 -8.76 -6.62 10.92
CA PHE A 335 -8.89 -5.63 9.85
C PHE A 335 -10.12 -4.74 10.00
N SER A 336 -10.75 -4.71 11.19
CA SER A 336 -11.82 -3.76 11.48
C SER A 336 -11.33 -2.33 11.39
N THR A 337 -12.18 -1.45 10.86
CA THR A 337 -11.85 -0.04 10.66
C THR A 337 -11.56 0.64 12.00
N THR A 338 -10.39 1.28 12.10
CA THR A 338 -9.98 2.05 13.26
C THR A 338 -10.53 3.48 13.20
N ARG A 339 -10.53 4.20 14.33
CA ARG A 339 -10.91 5.63 14.37
C ARG A 339 -10.07 6.46 13.41
N ASP A 340 -8.76 6.32 13.50
CA ASP A 340 -7.81 7.03 12.64
C ASP A 340 -8.01 6.68 11.16
N GLY A 341 -8.21 5.39 10.85
CA GLY A 341 -8.42 4.91 9.48
C GLY A 341 -9.73 5.43 8.89
N LEU A 342 -10.82 5.41 9.65
CA LEU A 342 -12.11 5.96 9.20
C LEU A 342 -12.05 7.48 9.05
N GLU A 343 -11.43 8.18 9.99
CA GLU A 343 -11.27 9.63 9.92
C GLU A 343 -10.50 10.05 8.65
N ALA A 344 -9.39 9.37 8.36
CA ALA A 344 -8.62 9.62 7.13
C ALA A 344 -9.44 9.32 5.87
N GLN A 345 -10.26 8.26 5.88
CA GLN A 345 -11.15 7.93 4.77
C GLN A 345 -12.23 9.01 4.58
N LEU A 346 -12.91 9.42 5.64
CA LEU A 346 -13.95 10.45 5.59
C LEU A 346 -13.38 11.80 5.18
N LEU A 347 -12.16 12.13 5.61
CA LEU A 347 -11.44 13.32 5.17
C LEU A 347 -11.19 13.30 3.66
N ALA A 348 -10.70 12.19 3.12
CA ALA A 348 -10.49 12.04 1.68
C ALA A 348 -11.80 12.18 0.91
N GLU A 349 -12.91 11.64 1.43
CA GLU A 349 -14.23 11.76 0.82
C GLU A 349 -14.77 13.20 0.84
N ILE A 350 -14.60 13.95 1.94
CA ILE A 350 -14.99 15.38 2.01
C ILE A 350 -14.18 16.20 1.02
N VAL A 351 -12.86 16.02 1.00
CA VAL A 351 -11.97 16.76 0.10
C VAL A 351 -12.28 16.40 -1.36
N ALA A 352 -12.63 15.15 -1.67
CA ALA A 352 -13.02 14.74 -3.02
C ALA A 352 -14.26 15.49 -3.53
N VAL A 353 -15.20 15.85 -2.64
CA VAL A 353 -16.41 16.60 -2.99
C VAL A 353 -16.14 18.10 -3.02
N GLU A 354 -15.53 18.66 -1.98
CA GLU A 354 -15.30 20.11 -1.85
C GLU A 354 -14.18 20.63 -2.77
N ARG A 355 -13.10 19.87 -2.90
CA ARG A 355 -11.88 20.23 -3.64
C ARG A 355 -11.34 19.03 -4.43
N PRO A 356 -12.07 18.60 -5.48
CA PRO A 356 -11.66 17.45 -6.30
C PRO A 356 -10.30 17.63 -6.97
N ASP A 357 -9.88 18.89 -7.20
CA ASP A 357 -8.54 19.24 -7.68
C ASP A 357 -7.44 18.79 -6.70
N LEU A 358 -7.60 19.10 -5.41
CA LEU A 358 -6.65 18.72 -4.36
C LEU A 358 -6.59 17.21 -4.18
N GLU A 359 -7.73 16.51 -4.24
CA GLU A 359 -7.75 15.06 -4.08
C GLU A 359 -7.10 14.34 -5.27
N LYS A 360 -7.33 14.81 -6.50
CA LYS A 360 -6.64 14.28 -7.69
C LYS A 360 -5.13 14.52 -7.60
N SER A 361 -4.71 15.74 -7.25
CA SER A 361 -3.29 16.03 -7.06
C SER A 361 -2.67 15.20 -5.95
N LYS A 362 -3.38 14.97 -4.83
CA LYS A 362 -2.89 14.10 -3.76
C LYS A 362 -2.69 12.67 -4.25
N PHE A 363 -3.68 12.11 -4.95
CA PHE A 363 -3.61 10.77 -5.50
C PHE A 363 -2.43 10.61 -6.48
N GLU A 364 -2.26 11.54 -7.41
CA GLU A 364 -1.16 11.52 -8.37
C GLU A 364 0.21 11.62 -7.70
N VAL A 365 0.36 12.54 -6.74
CA VAL A 365 1.62 12.72 -5.99
C VAL A 365 1.95 11.50 -5.16
N THR A 366 0.97 10.92 -4.45
CA THR A 366 1.19 9.69 -3.67
C THR A 366 1.56 8.51 -4.57
N LYS A 367 0.91 8.37 -5.73
CA LYS A 367 1.28 7.34 -6.71
C LYS A 367 2.72 7.54 -7.22
N GLN A 368 3.09 8.75 -7.57
CA GLN A 368 4.46 9.08 -8.00
C GLN A 368 5.49 8.81 -6.90
N GLN A 369 5.21 9.19 -5.66
CA GLN A 369 6.08 8.90 -4.51
C GLN A 369 6.28 7.39 -4.32
N ASN A 370 5.21 6.60 -4.44
CA ASN A 370 5.27 5.15 -4.37
C ASN A 370 6.10 4.57 -5.52
N GLU A 371 5.89 5.04 -6.74
CA GLU A 371 6.68 4.65 -7.90
C GLU A 371 8.17 5.00 -7.74
N TYR A 372 8.51 6.17 -7.19
CA TYR A 372 9.89 6.54 -6.89
C TYR A 372 10.53 5.60 -5.87
N LYS A 373 9.83 5.27 -4.77
CA LYS A 373 10.32 4.33 -3.76
C LYS A 373 10.59 2.94 -4.35
N ILE A 374 9.65 2.41 -5.14
CA ILE A 374 9.77 1.10 -5.78
C ILE A 374 10.90 1.10 -6.81
N ASN A 375 10.99 2.15 -7.64
CA ASN A 375 12.02 2.25 -8.68
C ASN A 375 13.42 2.40 -8.08
N LEU A 376 13.59 3.16 -7.00
CA LEU A 376 14.88 3.27 -6.31
C LEU A 376 15.38 1.91 -5.82
N LYS A 377 14.51 1.13 -5.14
CA LYS A 377 14.86 -0.23 -4.69
C LYS A 377 15.25 -1.14 -5.87
N LYS A 378 14.46 -1.14 -6.95
CA LYS A 378 14.75 -1.93 -8.16
C LYS A 378 16.05 -1.54 -8.84
N LEU A 379 16.36 -0.24 -8.91
CA LEU A 379 17.61 0.26 -9.50
C LEU A 379 18.81 -0.11 -8.62
N GLU A 380 18.70 0.01 -7.29
CA GLU A 380 19.74 -0.46 -6.35
C GLU A 380 19.99 -1.96 -6.49
N ASP A 381 18.94 -2.78 -6.47
CA ASP A 381 19.05 -4.24 -6.57
C ASP A 381 19.62 -4.67 -7.93
N SER A 382 19.18 -4.04 -9.03
CA SER A 382 19.73 -4.26 -10.37
C SER A 382 21.22 -3.89 -10.45
N LEU A 383 21.61 -2.78 -9.83
CA LEU A 383 23.00 -2.33 -9.81
C LEU A 383 23.89 -3.33 -9.04
N LEU A 384 23.44 -3.77 -7.86
CA LEU A 384 24.14 -4.77 -7.06
C LEU A 384 24.22 -6.13 -7.77
N ALA A 385 23.12 -6.59 -8.37
CA ALA A 385 23.09 -7.83 -9.12
C ALA A 385 24.08 -7.80 -10.30
N ARG A 386 24.10 -6.69 -11.06
CA ARG A 386 25.03 -6.52 -12.19
C ARG A 386 26.49 -6.52 -11.74
N LEU A 387 26.81 -5.83 -10.65
CA LEU A 387 28.15 -5.85 -10.06
C LEU A 387 28.55 -7.25 -9.56
N ALA A 388 27.62 -7.98 -8.95
CA ALA A 388 27.86 -9.35 -8.47
C ALA A 388 28.09 -10.34 -9.62
N THR A 389 27.41 -10.17 -10.76
CA THR A 389 27.59 -11.00 -11.96
C THR A 389 28.79 -10.62 -12.84
N ALA A 390 29.44 -9.49 -12.56
CA ALA A 390 30.55 -9.00 -13.35
C ALA A 390 31.83 -9.80 -13.05
N GLU A 391 32.02 -10.93 -13.73
CA GLU A 391 33.24 -11.73 -13.66
C GLU A 391 34.24 -11.34 -14.77
N GLY A 392 35.55 -11.34 -14.46
CA GLY A 392 36.63 -11.06 -15.42
C GLY A 392 37.03 -9.58 -15.54
N ASN A 393 37.61 -9.19 -16.68
CA ASN A 393 38.13 -7.84 -16.93
C ASN A 393 37.00 -6.87 -17.36
N PHE A 394 36.09 -6.59 -16.44
CA PHE A 394 34.84 -5.85 -16.70
C PHE A 394 35.05 -4.38 -17.10
N ILE A 395 36.23 -3.80 -16.85
CA ILE A 395 36.59 -2.44 -17.32
C ILE A 395 36.56 -2.36 -18.85
N GLN A 396 36.75 -3.48 -19.55
CA GLN A 396 36.65 -3.54 -21.02
C GLN A 396 35.20 -3.61 -21.51
N ASN A 397 34.25 -3.92 -20.62
CA ASN A 397 32.83 -3.98 -20.96
C ASN A 397 32.22 -2.58 -20.88
N VAL A 398 32.36 -1.84 -21.98
CA VAL A 398 31.83 -0.47 -22.13
C VAL A 398 30.32 -0.41 -21.85
N GLU A 399 29.56 -1.43 -22.28
CA GLU A 399 28.12 -1.50 -22.09
C GLU A 399 27.75 -1.58 -20.61
N LEU A 400 28.49 -2.37 -19.82
CA LEU A 400 28.30 -2.46 -18.38
C LEU A 400 28.58 -1.12 -17.69
N VAL A 401 29.71 -0.47 -18.00
CA VAL A 401 30.11 0.82 -17.40
C VAL A 401 29.08 1.90 -17.69
N VAL A 402 28.65 2.04 -18.95
CA VAL A 402 27.64 3.03 -19.36
C VAL A 402 26.28 2.74 -18.70
N THR A 403 25.92 1.46 -18.55
CA THR A 403 24.66 1.08 -17.88
C THR A 403 24.70 1.39 -16.38
N LEU A 404 25.83 1.15 -15.72
CA LEU A 404 26.02 1.48 -14.29
C LEU A 404 25.95 2.98 -14.06
N GLU A 405 26.67 3.76 -14.87
CA GLU A 405 26.64 5.23 -14.80
C GLU A 405 25.22 5.77 -15.01
N ARG A 406 24.51 5.27 -16.03
CA ARG A 406 23.11 5.63 -16.27
C ARG A 406 22.23 5.26 -15.07
N THR A 407 22.41 4.08 -14.47
CA THR A 407 21.62 3.61 -13.33
C THR A 407 21.82 4.53 -12.12
N VAL A 408 23.06 4.89 -11.80
CA VAL A 408 23.37 5.83 -10.69
C VAL A 408 22.76 7.20 -10.94
N ASN A 409 22.95 7.77 -12.14
CA ASN A 409 22.40 9.08 -12.48
C ASN A 409 20.87 9.08 -12.39
N THR A 410 20.20 8.03 -12.89
CA THR A 410 18.74 7.91 -12.75
C THR A 410 18.29 7.79 -11.29
N SER A 411 19.04 7.09 -10.43
CA SER A 411 18.71 7.02 -9.00
C SER A 411 18.82 8.38 -8.32
N LEU A 412 19.87 9.16 -8.62
CA LEU A 412 20.05 10.52 -8.07
C LEU A 412 18.93 11.47 -8.51
N GLU A 413 18.54 11.42 -9.78
CA GLU A 413 17.41 12.22 -10.29
C GLU A 413 16.08 11.85 -9.62
N ILE A 414 15.81 10.55 -9.45
CA ILE A 414 14.61 10.07 -8.77
C ILE A 414 14.61 10.48 -7.30
N GLU A 415 15.75 10.44 -6.63
CA GLU A 415 15.87 10.85 -5.23
C GLU A 415 15.61 12.35 -5.03
N GLN A 416 16.10 13.20 -5.93
CA GLN A 416 15.76 14.63 -5.93
C GLN A 416 14.26 14.86 -6.15
N LYS A 417 13.67 14.21 -7.16
CA LYS A 417 12.23 14.30 -7.45
C LYS A 417 11.38 13.77 -6.29
N LYS A 418 11.83 12.75 -5.58
CA LYS A 418 11.17 12.22 -4.38
C LYS A 418 11.09 13.29 -3.30
N ILE A 419 12.19 13.99 -3.00
CA ILE A 419 12.22 15.05 -1.99
C ILE A 419 11.30 16.22 -2.37
N GLU A 420 11.26 16.60 -3.65
CA GLU A 420 10.36 17.64 -4.15
C GLU A 420 8.88 17.22 -4.02
N ALA A 421 8.56 15.98 -4.41
CA ALA A 421 7.22 15.41 -4.28
C ALA A 421 6.79 15.31 -2.81
N GLU A 422 7.69 15.00 -1.89
CA GLU A 422 7.43 15.01 -0.43
C GLU A 422 7.06 16.40 0.07
N LYS A 423 7.80 17.45 -0.31
CA LYS A 423 7.47 18.83 0.06
C LYS A 423 6.12 19.26 -0.50
N PHE A 424 5.86 18.92 -1.76
CA PHE A 424 4.58 19.23 -2.41
C PHE A 424 3.41 18.48 -1.75
N SER A 425 3.58 17.20 -1.41
CA SER A 425 2.59 16.44 -0.64
C SER A 425 2.29 17.09 0.70
N GLN A 426 3.31 17.54 1.44
CA GLN A 426 3.10 18.23 2.72
C GLN A 426 2.29 19.52 2.55
N GLN A 427 2.49 20.25 1.46
CA GLN A 427 1.70 21.45 1.17
C GLN A 427 0.23 21.10 0.89
N ILE A 428 -0.02 20.05 0.10
CA ILE A 428 -1.38 19.54 -0.15
C ILE A 428 -2.03 19.11 1.16
N ASP A 429 -1.31 18.35 1.98
CA ASP A 429 -1.81 17.85 3.26
C ASP A 429 -2.21 19.00 4.18
N ARG A 430 -1.42 20.09 4.28
CA ARG A 430 -1.79 21.28 5.06
C ARG A 430 -3.15 21.87 4.67
N THR A 431 -3.50 21.86 3.38
CA THR A 431 -4.82 22.34 2.93
C THR A 431 -5.92 21.33 3.22
N ARG A 432 -5.64 20.02 3.08
CA ARG A 432 -6.60 18.95 3.44
C ARG A 432 -6.91 18.96 4.93
N GLU A 433 -5.91 19.18 5.77
CA GLU A 433 -6.02 19.25 7.24
C GLU A 433 -7.04 20.28 7.72
N LEU A 434 -7.32 21.33 6.93
CA LEU A 434 -8.35 22.32 7.27
C LEU A 434 -9.75 21.69 7.37
N TYR A 435 -10.03 20.62 6.62
CA TYR A 435 -11.31 19.90 6.66
C TYR A 435 -11.35 18.77 7.71
N ARG A 436 -10.23 18.49 8.40
CA ARG A 436 -10.15 17.42 9.42
C ARG A 436 -11.22 17.53 10.52
N PRO A 437 -11.58 18.72 11.05
CA PRO A 437 -12.62 18.83 12.08
C PRO A 437 -13.97 18.21 11.66
N THR A 438 -14.32 18.33 10.37
CA THR A 438 -15.53 17.74 9.79
C THR A 438 -15.44 16.21 9.77
N ALA A 439 -14.28 15.66 9.39
CA ALA A 439 -14.03 14.22 9.39
C ALA A 439 -14.04 13.64 10.82
N ILE A 440 -13.43 14.32 11.80
CA ILE A 440 -13.47 13.95 13.22
C ILE A 440 -14.92 13.88 13.71
N ARG A 441 -15.73 14.90 13.41
CA ARG A 441 -17.15 14.91 13.80
C ARG A 441 -17.90 13.69 13.24
N ALA A 442 -17.73 13.40 11.96
CA ALA A 442 -18.39 12.27 11.30
C ALA A 442 -17.90 10.91 11.86
N CYS A 443 -16.61 10.80 12.15
CA CYS A 443 -16.01 9.62 12.79
C CYS A 443 -16.62 9.37 14.18
N ILE A 444 -16.72 10.41 15.03
CA ILE A 444 -17.37 10.31 16.36
C ILE A 444 -18.80 9.80 16.22
N ILE A 445 -19.58 10.39 15.32
CA ILE A 445 -20.97 9.99 15.09
C ILE A 445 -21.04 8.51 14.71
N TYR A 446 -20.22 8.06 13.76
CA TYR A 446 -20.23 6.66 13.32
C TYR A 446 -19.91 5.66 14.45
N PHE A 447 -18.89 5.93 15.27
CA PHE A 447 -18.55 5.03 16.37
C PHE A 447 -19.63 4.97 17.45
N ILE A 448 -20.33 6.08 17.69
CA ILE A 448 -21.50 6.08 18.58
C ILE A 448 -22.61 5.22 17.98
N ILE A 449 -22.90 5.37 16.67
CA ILE A 449 -23.89 4.54 15.97
C ILE A 449 -23.56 3.05 16.10
N ASN A 450 -22.30 2.69 15.86
CA ASN A 450 -21.85 1.30 15.94
C ASN A 450 -22.02 0.72 17.36
N ASP A 451 -21.81 1.55 18.38
CA ASP A 451 -22.01 1.18 19.78
C ASP A 451 -23.49 1.06 20.20
N LEU A 452 -24.45 1.57 19.42
CA LEU A 452 -25.88 1.42 19.72
C LEU A 452 -26.34 -0.03 19.74
N SER A 453 -25.65 -0.91 19.02
CA SER A 453 -25.88 -2.37 19.06
C SER A 453 -25.78 -2.95 20.47
N LYS A 454 -25.02 -2.30 21.37
CA LYS A 454 -24.90 -2.68 22.79
C LYS A 454 -26.16 -2.36 23.62
N ILE A 455 -26.97 -1.41 23.16
CA ILE A 455 -28.23 -1.04 23.80
C ILE A 455 -29.34 -1.99 23.36
N HIS A 456 -29.48 -2.22 22.06
CA HIS A 456 -30.51 -3.11 21.52
C HIS A 456 -30.05 -3.80 20.22
N PRO A 457 -30.33 -5.10 20.02
CA PRO A 457 -29.81 -5.86 18.88
C PRO A 457 -30.33 -5.39 17.52
N MET A 458 -31.47 -4.69 17.47
CA MET A 458 -31.99 -4.08 16.23
C MET A 458 -31.14 -2.89 15.74
N TYR A 459 -30.31 -2.30 16.59
CA TYR A 459 -29.52 -1.10 16.28
C TYR A 459 -28.19 -1.46 15.59
N GLN A 460 -28.26 -2.19 14.49
CA GLN A 460 -27.11 -2.50 13.64
C GLN A 460 -27.10 -1.55 12.45
N PHE A 461 -25.99 -0.84 12.21
CA PHE A 461 -25.88 0.09 11.08
C PHE A 461 -24.58 -0.16 10.34
N SER A 462 -24.66 -0.28 9.01
CA SER A 462 -23.45 -0.39 8.20
C SER A 462 -22.76 0.96 8.00
N LEU A 463 -21.44 0.92 7.86
CA LEU A 463 -20.65 2.06 7.38
C LEU A 463 -21.10 2.53 6.00
N LYS A 464 -21.51 1.60 5.12
CA LYS A 464 -22.03 1.91 3.79
C LYS A 464 -23.28 2.80 3.85
N ALA A 465 -24.24 2.47 4.72
CA ALA A 465 -25.44 3.27 4.90
C ALA A 465 -25.11 4.65 5.50
N PHE A 466 -24.28 4.69 6.55
CA PHE A 466 -23.81 5.95 7.14
C PHE A 466 -23.13 6.85 6.11
N ARG A 467 -22.23 6.29 5.29
CA ARG A 467 -21.52 7.01 4.22
C ARG A 467 -22.48 7.64 3.21
N SER A 468 -23.57 6.95 2.86
CA SER A 468 -24.57 7.51 1.93
C SER A 468 -25.28 8.74 2.50
N VAL A 469 -25.58 8.73 3.81
CA VAL A 469 -26.18 9.87 4.52
C VAL A 469 -25.18 11.01 4.64
N PHE A 470 -23.92 10.68 4.96
CA PHE A 470 -22.81 11.62 5.06
C PHE A 470 -22.58 12.40 3.75
N LEU A 471 -22.50 11.70 2.60
CA LEU A 471 -22.30 12.35 1.31
C LEU A 471 -23.50 13.25 0.93
N LYS A 472 -24.73 12.77 1.15
CA LYS A 472 -25.93 13.60 0.95
C LYS A 472 -25.93 14.83 1.86
N ALA A 473 -25.45 14.71 3.09
CA ALA A 473 -25.38 15.84 4.02
C ALA A 473 -24.39 16.92 3.56
N ILE A 474 -23.29 16.53 2.90
CA ILE A 474 -22.33 17.46 2.29
C ILE A 474 -23.00 18.24 1.14
N ASP A 475 -23.76 17.54 0.29
CA ASP A 475 -24.47 18.15 -0.84
C ASP A 475 -25.53 19.18 -0.38
N TYR A 476 -26.25 18.89 0.72
CA TYR A 476 -27.26 19.79 1.28
C TYR A 476 -26.71 20.90 2.16
N ALA A 477 -25.44 20.84 2.57
CA ALA A 477 -24.85 21.82 3.46
C ALA A 477 -24.75 23.20 2.78
N GLU A 478 -25.07 24.26 3.52
CA GLU A 478 -25.05 25.63 3.01
C GLU A 478 -23.64 26.06 2.54
N GLN A 479 -23.56 26.53 1.30
CA GLN A 479 -22.32 26.94 0.66
C GLN A 479 -21.87 28.31 1.19
N SER A 480 -20.56 28.51 1.37
CA SER A 480 -19.98 29.78 1.81
C SER A 480 -18.58 29.97 1.22
N GLU A 481 -18.22 31.21 0.88
CA GLU A 481 -16.88 31.54 0.37
C GLU A 481 -15.80 31.53 1.48
N ASP A 482 -16.20 31.79 2.73
CA ASP A 482 -15.29 31.66 3.88
C ASP A 482 -15.21 30.19 4.30
N LEU A 483 -14.01 29.62 4.16
CA LEU A 483 -13.71 28.23 4.51
C LEU A 483 -14.11 27.88 5.95
N ARG A 484 -13.95 28.80 6.91
CA ARG A 484 -14.31 28.53 8.32
C ARG A 484 -15.81 28.36 8.47
N ILE A 485 -16.58 29.28 7.87
CA ILE A 485 -18.04 29.23 7.87
C ILE A 485 -18.52 27.98 7.12
N ARG A 486 -17.88 27.64 5.99
CA ARG A 486 -18.19 26.42 5.23
C ARG A 486 -17.97 25.16 6.08
N ILE A 487 -16.87 25.08 6.84
CA ILE A 487 -16.59 23.95 7.74
C ILE A 487 -17.66 23.84 8.83
N ASP A 488 -18.06 24.95 9.44
CA ASP A 488 -19.11 24.93 10.47
C ASP A 488 -20.47 24.49 9.89
N ASN A 489 -20.82 24.95 8.68
CA ASN A 489 -22.03 24.52 7.98
C ASN A 489 -22.00 23.02 7.65
N LEU A 490 -20.86 22.50 7.19
CA LEU A 490 -20.66 21.07 6.94
C LEU A 490 -20.82 20.25 8.22
N ILE A 491 -20.20 20.68 9.32
CA ILE A 491 -20.29 20.02 10.62
C ILE A 491 -21.75 19.97 11.09
N ASP A 492 -22.50 21.08 11.00
CA ASP A 492 -23.90 21.12 11.43
C ASP A 492 -24.81 20.26 10.55
N ALA A 493 -24.64 20.34 9.22
CA ALA A 493 -25.40 19.52 8.27
C ALA A 493 -25.17 18.02 8.46
N ILE A 494 -23.90 17.60 8.55
CA ILE A 494 -23.53 16.18 8.78
C ILE A 494 -24.07 15.70 10.13
N THR A 495 -23.94 16.51 11.18
CA THR A 495 -24.40 16.13 12.53
C THR A 495 -25.92 15.95 12.55
N PHE A 496 -26.66 16.90 11.98
CA PHE A 496 -28.13 16.84 12.00
C PHE A 496 -28.71 15.79 11.05
N ALA A 497 -28.14 15.63 9.85
CA ALA A 497 -28.59 14.60 8.90
C ALA A 497 -28.33 13.19 9.45
N SER A 498 -27.15 12.95 10.02
CA SER A 498 -26.83 11.67 10.65
C SER A 498 -27.73 11.42 11.86
N TYR A 499 -27.91 12.42 12.74
CA TYR A 499 -28.82 12.34 13.88
C TYR A 499 -30.25 11.95 13.44
N SER A 500 -30.79 12.63 12.44
CA SER A 500 -32.15 12.40 11.93
C SER A 500 -32.31 11.00 11.35
N TYR A 501 -31.29 10.53 10.61
CA TYR A 501 -31.24 9.19 10.05
C TYR A 501 -31.29 8.11 11.14
N ILE A 502 -30.56 8.29 12.24
CA ILE A 502 -30.46 7.31 13.33
C ILE A 502 -31.72 7.31 14.17
N VAL A 503 -32.17 8.49 14.63
CA VAL A 503 -33.33 8.65 15.53
C VAL A 503 -34.62 8.11 14.92
N ARG A 504 -34.73 8.07 13.58
CA ARG A 504 -35.84 7.42 12.86
C ARG A 504 -35.96 5.92 13.16
N GLY A 505 -34.86 5.25 13.49
CA GLY A 505 -34.80 3.82 13.77
C GLY A 505 -34.65 3.47 15.26
N LEU A 506 -34.70 4.45 16.16
CA LEU A 506 -34.59 4.24 17.61
C LEU A 506 -35.95 4.31 18.30
N PHE A 507 -36.18 3.43 19.27
CA PHE A 507 -37.30 3.56 20.20
C PHE A 507 -37.23 4.87 20.99
N GLU A 508 -38.38 5.43 21.36
CA GLU A 508 -38.51 6.74 22.00
C GLU A 508 -37.68 6.84 23.30
N GLU A 509 -37.63 5.76 24.09
CA GLU A 509 -36.84 5.66 25.32
C GLU A 509 -35.33 5.81 25.08
N HIS A 510 -34.84 5.40 23.91
CA HIS A 510 -33.42 5.40 23.56
C HIS A 510 -32.96 6.67 22.86
N LYS A 511 -33.88 7.48 22.31
CA LYS A 511 -33.55 8.71 21.57
C LYS A 511 -32.77 9.70 22.43
N LEU A 512 -33.20 9.92 23.67
CA LEU A 512 -32.51 10.85 24.57
C LEU A 512 -31.12 10.34 24.95
N ILE A 513 -30.96 9.03 25.18
CA ILE A 513 -29.68 8.39 25.50
C ILE A 513 -28.68 8.60 24.36
N PHE A 514 -29.10 8.36 23.12
CA PHE A 514 -28.27 8.62 21.95
C PHE A 514 -27.90 10.10 21.82
N THR A 515 -28.87 11.00 21.98
CA THR A 515 -28.65 12.44 21.83
C THR A 515 -27.67 12.98 22.87
N ILE A 516 -27.79 12.55 24.14
CA ILE A 516 -26.86 12.97 25.19
C ILE A 516 -25.47 12.36 25.00
N GLN A 517 -25.38 11.09 24.59
CA GLN A 517 -24.10 10.46 24.28
C GLN A 517 -23.38 11.17 23.13
N LEU A 518 -24.12 11.56 22.08
CA LEU A 518 -23.63 12.40 20.99
C LEU A 518 -23.07 13.72 21.52
N LEU A 519 -23.85 14.46 22.32
CA LEU A 519 -23.39 15.72 22.91
C LEU A 519 -22.12 15.55 23.74
N LEU A 520 -22.10 14.58 24.66
CA LEU A 520 -20.98 14.36 25.57
C LEU A 520 -19.70 14.03 24.81
N GLN A 521 -19.75 13.10 23.84
CA GLN A 521 -18.58 12.75 23.02
C GLN A 521 -18.08 13.93 22.18
N ILE A 522 -19.00 14.74 21.63
CA ILE A 522 -18.66 15.96 20.90
C ILE A 522 -17.90 16.95 21.80
N LEU A 523 -18.37 17.16 23.03
CA LEU A 523 -17.76 18.10 23.98
C LEU A 523 -16.47 17.58 24.59
N THR A 524 -16.38 16.26 24.83
CA THR A 524 -15.14 15.60 25.27
C THR A 524 -14.04 15.77 24.23
N GLU A 525 -14.33 15.58 22.94
CA GLU A 525 -13.33 15.79 21.88
C GLU A 525 -12.87 17.26 21.80
N LYS A 526 -13.77 18.21 22.05
CA LYS A 526 -13.41 19.63 22.13
C LYS A 526 -12.62 20.01 23.39
N GLY A 527 -12.49 19.10 24.36
CA GLY A 527 -11.90 19.39 25.67
C GLY A 527 -12.76 20.32 26.54
N GLU A 528 -14.05 20.46 26.25
CA GLU A 528 -14.99 21.30 27.04
C GLU A 528 -15.54 20.57 28.28
N ILE A 529 -15.40 19.24 28.34
CA ILE A 529 -15.83 18.41 29.47
C ILE A 529 -14.61 17.79 30.15
N ASP A 530 -14.54 17.94 31.46
CA ASP A 530 -13.60 17.21 32.30
C ASP A 530 -14.07 15.76 32.50
N MET A 531 -13.14 14.80 32.30
CA MET A 531 -13.46 13.37 32.39
C MET A 531 -13.82 12.92 33.81
N VAL A 532 -13.31 13.60 34.83
CA VAL A 532 -13.65 13.32 36.24
C VAL A 532 -15.07 13.81 36.53
N GLU A 533 -15.44 15.00 36.04
CA GLU A 533 -16.82 15.51 36.15
C GLU A 533 -17.82 14.61 35.42
N LEU A 534 -17.44 14.07 34.25
CA LEU A 534 -18.26 13.12 33.51
C LEU A 534 -18.44 11.79 34.23
N ASP A 535 -17.35 11.21 34.76
CA ASP A 535 -17.42 9.96 35.53
C ASP A 535 -18.30 10.15 36.79
N LEU A 536 -18.19 11.30 37.44
CA LEU A 536 -19.00 11.68 38.59
C LEU A 536 -20.48 11.78 38.22
N LEU A 537 -20.80 12.48 37.14
CA LEU A 537 -22.16 12.58 36.63
C LEU A 537 -22.70 11.18 36.34
N LEU A 538 -21.94 10.29 35.69
CA LEU A 538 -22.42 8.97 35.28
C LEU A 538 -22.56 7.97 36.44
N ARG A 539 -21.56 7.86 37.31
CA ARG A 539 -21.53 6.88 38.40
C ARG A 539 -22.34 7.31 39.62
N ASN A 540 -22.42 8.62 39.89
CA ASN A 540 -23.05 9.19 41.07
C ASN A 540 -22.65 8.47 42.38
N PRO A 541 -21.38 8.57 42.81
CA PRO A 541 -20.91 7.91 44.02
C PRO A 541 -21.72 8.37 45.24
N GLN A 542 -21.99 7.46 46.17
CA GLN A 542 -22.77 7.74 47.37
C GLN A 542 -22.00 7.26 48.60
N GLU A 543 -21.89 8.11 49.62
CA GLU A 543 -21.42 7.70 50.93
C GLU A 543 -22.52 6.92 51.68
N ALA A 544 -22.19 5.72 52.15
CA ALA A 544 -23.14 4.88 52.88
C ALA A 544 -23.39 5.44 54.30
N HIS A 545 -24.66 5.43 54.73
CA HIS A 545 -25.08 5.77 56.09
C HIS A 545 -24.70 7.19 56.53
N ALA A 546 -24.69 8.14 55.59
CA ALA A 546 -24.22 9.50 55.83
C ALA A 546 -25.08 10.32 56.81
N GLY A 547 -26.35 9.92 57.05
CA GLY A 547 -27.35 10.64 57.85
C GLY A 547 -27.66 12.04 57.31
N SER A 548 -28.91 12.34 56.92
CA SER A 548 -29.21 13.70 56.42
C SER A 548 -29.35 14.70 57.58
N PRO A 549 -28.57 15.80 57.62
CA PRO A 549 -28.70 16.87 58.60
C PRO A 549 -29.85 17.83 58.27
N VAL A 550 -30.49 17.68 57.11
CA VAL A 550 -31.59 18.52 56.63
C VAL A 550 -32.83 17.66 56.29
N GLU A 551 -34.01 18.18 56.62
CA GLU A 551 -35.27 17.42 56.50
C GLU A 551 -35.74 17.18 55.06
N PHE A 552 -35.30 18.01 54.10
CA PHE A 552 -35.76 17.96 52.70
C PHE A 552 -34.89 17.04 51.80
N LEU A 553 -33.83 16.43 52.34
CA LEU A 553 -32.99 15.46 51.62
C LEU A 553 -33.03 14.11 52.32
N ASN A 554 -33.06 13.05 51.52
CA ASN A 554 -32.93 11.68 52.02
C ASN A 554 -31.44 11.30 52.17
N GLU A 555 -31.17 10.19 52.88
CA GLU A 555 -29.80 9.72 53.12
C GLU A 555 -29.00 9.47 51.85
N LYS A 556 -29.66 9.04 50.76
CA LYS A 556 -29.01 8.77 49.47
C LYS A 556 -28.57 10.04 48.75
N ALA A 557 -29.44 11.06 48.73
CA ALA A 557 -29.15 12.37 48.17
C ALA A 557 -28.03 13.03 48.97
N TRP A 558 -28.10 12.96 50.30
CA TRP A 558 -27.06 13.49 51.18
C TRP A 558 -25.71 12.77 51.02
N GLY A 559 -25.72 11.43 50.94
CA GLY A 559 -24.53 10.64 50.65
C GLY A 559 -23.92 10.97 49.28
N SER A 560 -24.74 11.32 48.28
CA SER A 560 -24.27 11.78 46.97
C SER A 560 -23.60 13.16 47.10
N ILE A 561 -24.17 14.08 47.88
CA ILE A 561 -23.59 15.40 48.11
C ILE A 561 -22.24 15.31 48.84
N LYS A 562 -22.14 14.51 49.91
CA LYS A 562 -20.85 14.31 50.59
C LYS A 562 -19.78 13.77 49.65
N ALA A 563 -20.14 12.81 48.80
CA ALA A 563 -19.23 12.27 47.78
C ALA A 563 -18.81 13.34 46.76
N LEU A 564 -19.73 14.22 46.33
CA LEU A 564 -19.39 15.39 45.51
C LEU A 564 -18.39 16.30 46.24
N SER A 565 -18.65 16.62 47.51
CA SER A 565 -17.85 17.55 48.32
C SER A 565 -16.41 17.12 48.59
N LEU A 566 -16.07 15.84 48.36
CA LEU A 566 -14.68 15.35 48.42
C LEU A 566 -13.80 15.94 47.29
N LEU A 567 -14.41 16.35 46.18
CA LEU A 567 -13.69 16.98 45.08
C LEU A 567 -13.49 18.47 45.35
N GLN A 568 -12.31 18.99 45.03
CA GLN A 568 -11.98 20.40 45.21
C GLN A 568 -12.99 21.35 44.53
N ILE A 569 -13.57 20.93 43.41
CA ILE A 569 -14.53 21.72 42.62
C ILE A 569 -15.87 21.91 43.36
N PHE A 570 -16.27 20.94 44.20
CA PHE A 570 -17.51 20.98 44.99
C PHE A 570 -17.26 21.11 46.50
N HIS A 571 -16.04 21.48 46.88
CA HIS A 571 -15.66 21.60 48.27
C HIS A 571 -16.56 22.60 49.00
N GLY A 572 -17.15 22.16 50.12
CA GLY A 572 -18.05 22.98 50.93
C GLY A 572 -19.52 22.97 50.49
N LEU A 573 -19.91 22.18 49.47
CA LEU A 573 -21.32 22.02 49.07
C LEU A 573 -22.19 21.47 50.20
N ASP A 574 -21.71 20.45 50.89
CA ASP A 574 -22.31 19.90 52.11
C ASP A 574 -22.53 20.98 53.17
N ARG A 575 -21.48 21.74 53.51
CA ARG A 575 -21.52 22.80 54.53
C ARG A 575 -22.47 23.94 54.17
N ASP A 576 -22.53 24.34 52.90
CA ASP A 576 -23.44 25.39 52.46
C ASP A 576 -24.90 24.92 52.45
N ILE A 577 -25.18 23.65 52.15
CA ILE A 577 -26.55 23.10 52.26
C ILE A 577 -27.02 23.08 53.70
N GLU A 578 -26.15 22.75 54.66
CA GLU A 578 -26.45 22.82 56.09
C GLU A 578 -26.67 24.27 56.55
N THR A 579 -25.74 25.17 56.21
CA THR A 579 -25.74 26.57 56.70
C THR A 579 -26.84 27.40 56.04
N SER A 580 -27.06 27.22 54.74
CA SER A 580 -28.03 27.96 53.90
C SER A 580 -29.31 27.15 53.64
N SER A 581 -29.72 26.30 54.59
CA SER A 581 -30.79 25.30 54.44
C SER A 581 -32.10 25.83 53.86
N LYS A 582 -32.56 27.03 54.24
CA LYS A 582 -33.80 27.63 53.71
C LYS A 582 -33.76 27.89 52.20
N ARG A 583 -32.62 28.31 51.66
CA ARG A 583 -32.45 28.59 50.22
C ARG A 583 -32.38 27.30 49.42
N TRP A 584 -31.63 26.33 49.94
CA TRP A 584 -31.55 25.01 49.35
C TRP A 584 -32.89 24.28 49.38
N LYS A 585 -33.63 24.34 50.49
CA LYS A 585 -34.99 23.81 50.59
C LYS A 585 -35.89 24.36 49.47
N LYS A 586 -35.89 25.68 49.25
CA LYS A 586 -36.65 26.30 48.15
C LYS A 586 -36.26 25.76 46.77
N TYR A 587 -34.96 25.56 46.53
CA TYR A 587 -34.46 25.01 45.27
C TYR A 587 -34.86 23.53 45.09
N VAL A 588 -34.66 22.70 46.12
CA VAL A 588 -34.99 21.26 46.08
C VAL A 588 -36.48 21.01 45.93
N GLU A 589 -37.31 21.81 46.62
CA GLU A 589 -38.78 21.71 46.58
C GLU A 589 -39.41 22.42 45.37
N SER A 590 -38.61 23.09 44.53
CA SER A 590 -39.12 23.67 43.27
C SER A 590 -39.70 22.59 42.36
N GLU A 591 -40.74 22.95 41.59
CA GLU A 591 -41.33 22.07 40.58
C GLU A 591 -40.40 21.88 39.38
N ALA A 592 -39.60 22.90 39.05
CA ALA A 592 -38.70 22.92 37.89
C ALA A 592 -37.31 23.47 38.27
N PRO A 593 -36.57 22.81 39.18
CA PRO A 593 -35.25 23.25 39.63
C PRO A 593 -34.22 23.31 38.51
N GLU A 594 -34.42 22.60 37.40
CA GLU A 594 -33.56 22.64 36.22
C GLU A 594 -33.63 23.97 35.45
N LEU A 595 -34.67 24.78 35.66
CA LEU A 595 -34.80 26.14 35.10
C LEU A 595 -34.27 27.22 36.06
N GLU A 596 -33.99 26.85 37.31
CA GLU A 596 -33.51 27.76 38.34
C GLU A 596 -31.99 27.63 38.52
N LYS A 597 -31.34 28.71 38.94
CA LYS A 597 -29.90 28.68 39.29
C LYS A 597 -29.73 28.20 40.72
N PRO A 598 -28.75 27.32 41.00
CA PRO A 598 -28.50 26.86 42.36
C PRO A 598 -28.07 28.03 43.27
N PRO A 599 -28.31 27.95 44.59
CA PRO A 599 -28.06 29.05 45.53
C PRO A 599 -26.59 29.49 45.61
N GLY A 600 -26.35 30.69 46.16
CA GLY A 600 -25.01 31.10 46.60
C GLY A 600 -23.95 31.19 45.50
N GLU A 601 -22.79 30.59 45.77
CA GLU A 601 -21.64 30.51 44.85
C GLU A 601 -21.82 29.44 43.76
N TRP A 602 -22.79 28.53 43.93
CA TRP A 602 -23.05 27.45 42.98
C TRP A 602 -23.63 27.95 41.65
N LYS A 603 -24.25 29.15 41.65
CA LYS A 603 -24.79 29.78 40.43
C LYS A 603 -23.75 30.07 39.34
N SER A 604 -22.47 30.19 39.69
CA SER A 604 -21.38 30.48 38.74
C SER A 604 -20.65 29.22 38.25
N LYS A 605 -21.09 28.04 38.67
CA LYS A 605 -20.58 26.75 38.19
C LYS A 605 -20.99 26.51 36.72
N SER A 606 -20.29 25.61 36.05
CA SER A 606 -20.59 25.25 34.66
C SER A 606 -21.90 24.44 34.56
N THR A 607 -22.49 24.36 33.37
CA THR A 607 -23.69 23.54 33.13
C THR A 607 -23.48 22.07 33.50
N MET A 608 -22.27 21.52 33.27
CA MET A 608 -21.91 20.16 33.66
C MET A 608 -21.90 19.98 35.19
N GLN A 609 -21.32 20.94 35.90
CA GLN A 609 -21.30 20.96 37.36
C GLN A 609 -22.71 21.13 37.94
N HIS A 610 -23.57 21.93 37.30
CA HIS A 610 -24.99 22.04 37.67
C HIS A 610 -25.72 20.71 37.51
N LEU A 611 -25.46 19.96 36.44
CA LEU A 611 -26.02 18.62 36.27
C LEU A 611 -25.57 17.65 37.37
N CYS A 612 -24.32 17.71 37.82
CA CYS A 612 -23.83 16.90 38.95
C CYS A 612 -24.59 17.23 40.25
N ILE A 613 -24.76 18.53 40.55
CA ILE A 613 -25.50 18.99 41.74
C ILE A 613 -26.98 18.56 41.65
N LEU A 614 -27.61 18.76 40.50
CA LEU A 614 -29.02 18.40 40.29
C LEU A 614 -29.22 16.89 40.39
N ARG A 615 -28.29 16.08 39.87
CA ARG A 615 -28.34 14.61 39.98
C ARG A 615 -28.30 14.14 41.44
N ALA A 616 -27.54 14.82 42.29
CA ALA A 616 -27.48 14.50 43.72
C ALA A 616 -28.74 14.91 44.47
N VAL A 617 -29.35 16.04 44.10
CA VAL A 617 -30.45 16.67 44.86
C VAL A 617 -31.86 16.30 44.35
N ARG A 618 -32.07 16.29 43.02
CA ARG A 618 -33.33 15.98 42.34
C ARG A 618 -33.09 15.10 41.11
N PRO A 619 -32.74 13.81 41.29
CA PRO A 619 -32.47 12.90 40.18
C PRO A 619 -33.67 12.70 39.24
N ASP A 620 -34.89 12.90 39.74
CA ASP A 620 -36.14 12.80 38.98
C ASP A 620 -36.25 13.87 37.86
N ARG A 621 -35.59 15.02 38.01
CA ARG A 621 -35.62 16.12 37.03
C ARG A 621 -34.51 16.03 35.97
N MET A 622 -33.66 15.01 36.05
CA MET A 622 -32.51 14.88 35.15
C MET A 622 -32.89 14.79 33.67
N LEU A 623 -34.02 14.15 33.32
CA LEU A 623 -34.45 14.06 31.92
C LEU A 623 -34.71 15.44 31.31
N TYR A 624 -35.31 16.36 32.07
CA TYR A 624 -35.56 17.73 31.64
C TYR A 624 -34.26 18.55 31.57
N ALA A 625 -33.40 18.40 32.58
CA ALA A 625 -32.11 19.07 32.63
C ALA A 625 -31.19 18.66 31.46
N LEU A 626 -31.15 17.37 31.11
CA LEU A 626 -30.40 16.88 29.96
C LEU A 626 -30.96 17.42 28.64
N LYS A 627 -32.29 17.53 28.51
CA LYS A 627 -32.90 18.20 27.35
C LYS A 627 -32.49 19.67 27.27
N LEU A 628 -32.51 20.41 28.38
CA LEU A 628 -32.04 21.80 28.40
C LEU A 628 -30.56 21.91 28.01
N PHE A 629 -29.72 21.00 28.50
CA PHE A 629 -28.31 20.96 28.16
C PHE A 629 -28.07 20.69 26.66
N ILE A 630 -28.85 19.78 26.06
CA ILE A 630 -28.84 19.55 24.61
C ILE A 630 -29.30 20.81 23.85
N ALA A 631 -30.38 21.47 24.32
CA ALA A 631 -30.90 22.67 23.68
C ALA A 631 -29.89 23.82 23.70
N GLU A 632 -29.14 23.96 24.80
CA GLU A 632 -28.11 24.97 24.98
C GLU A 632 -26.89 24.73 24.08
N LYS A 633 -26.42 23.48 23.98
CA LYS A 633 -25.14 23.16 23.33
C LYS A 633 -25.25 22.72 21.87
N LEU A 634 -26.30 22.00 21.49
CA LEU A 634 -26.55 21.55 20.10
C LEU A 634 -27.70 22.31 19.42
N GLY A 635 -28.62 22.88 20.21
CA GLY A 635 -29.78 23.60 19.71
C GLY A 635 -31.10 22.83 19.87
N LYS A 636 -32.21 23.57 19.88
CA LYS A 636 -33.57 23.03 20.12
C LYS A 636 -34.02 21.97 19.10
N LYS A 637 -33.47 22.02 17.89
CA LYS A 637 -33.78 21.07 16.80
C LYS A 637 -33.50 19.60 17.17
N TYR A 638 -32.60 19.32 18.13
CA TYR A 638 -32.27 17.96 18.57
C TYR A 638 -33.22 17.39 19.63
N ILE A 639 -34.23 18.16 20.05
CA ILE A 639 -35.24 17.72 21.03
C ILE A 639 -36.64 17.78 20.39
N GLU A 640 -36.85 18.75 19.51
CA GLU A 640 -38.11 18.95 18.80
C GLU A 640 -38.19 18.16 17.49
N SER A 641 -37.12 17.47 17.09
CA SER A 641 -37.06 16.72 15.83
C SER A 641 -38.15 15.65 15.77
N ARG A 642 -39.02 15.76 14.77
CA ARG A 642 -40.00 14.73 14.44
C ARG A 642 -39.42 13.77 13.42
N THR A 643 -39.86 12.51 13.47
CA THR A 643 -39.55 11.54 12.43
C THR A 643 -39.95 12.10 11.05
N PRO A 644 -39.04 12.07 10.05
CA PRO A 644 -39.32 12.63 8.74
C PRO A 644 -40.43 11.84 8.03
N ASP A 645 -41.18 12.52 7.16
CA ASP A 645 -42.22 11.89 6.34
C ASP A 645 -41.68 10.66 5.58
N PHE A 646 -42.51 9.63 5.45
CA PHE A 646 -42.14 8.40 4.76
C PHE A 646 -41.64 8.64 3.32
N SER A 647 -42.20 9.62 2.61
CA SER A 647 -41.77 9.99 1.25
C SER A 647 -40.29 10.39 1.18
N ARG A 648 -39.78 11.14 2.17
CA ARG A 648 -38.36 11.53 2.23
C ARG A 648 -37.48 10.33 2.55
N THR A 649 -37.95 9.45 3.43
CA THR A 649 -37.26 8.19 3.74
C THR A 649 -37.19 7.27 2.51
N TYR A 650 -38.22 7.28 1.67
CA TYR A 650 -38.23 6.53 0.43
C TYR A 650 -37.15 6.98 -0.57
N GLU A 651 -36.86 8.27 -0.67
CA GLU A 651 -35.79 8.82 -1.52
C GLU A 651 -34.38 8.36 -1.09
N GLU A 652 -34.23 7.87 0.14
CA GLU A 652 -33.00 7.26 0.63
C GLU A 652 -32.88 5.77 0.29
N SER A 653 -33.99 5.11 -0.03
CA SER A 653 -34.00 3.69 -0.38
C SER A 653 -33.58 3.42 -1.82
N SER A 654 -32.92 2.29 -2.03
CA SER A 654 -32.53 1.81 -3.36
C SER A 654 -32.79 0.30 -3.47
N LYS A 655 -32.56 -0.29 -4.65
CA LYS A 655 -32.55 -1.75 -4.80
C LYS A 655 -31.59 -2.45 -3.84
N SER A 656 -30.58 -1.73 -3.37
CA SER A 656 -29.50 -2.24 -2.54
C SER A 656 -29.62 -1.87 -1.06
N ILE A 657 -30.60 -1.04 -0.71
CA ILE A 657 -30.85 -0.53 0.64
C ILE A 657 -32.34 -0.72 0.93
N PRO A 658 -32.75 -1.88 1.47
CA PRO A 658 -34.14 -2.13 1.84
C PRO A 658 -34.58 -1.29 3.05
N MET A 659 -35.88 -1.15 3.23
CA MET A 659 -36.45 -0.57 4.45
C MET A 659 -36.88 -1.65 5.43
N PHE A 660 -36.65 -1.41 6.72
CA PHE A 660 -36.96 -2.32 7.80
C PHE A 660 -37.80 -1.60 8.85
N PHE A 661 -39.05 -2.05 8.99
CA PHE A 661 -39.98 -1.56 9.99
C PHE A 661 -39.84 -2.40 11.26
N ILE A 662 -39.45 -1.74 12.34
CA ILE A 662 -39.48 -2.30 13.67
C ILE A 662 -40.89 -2.10 14.20
N LEU A 663 -41.61 -3.22 14.37
CA LEU A 663 -43.02 -3.20 14.74
C LEU A 663 -43.17 -2.92 16.24
N SER A 664 -44.03 -1.97 16.56
CA SER A 664 -44.51 -1.73 17.91
C SER A 664 -45.97 -2.17 18.02
N PRO A 665 -46.44 -2.64 19.20
CA PRO A 665 -47.80 -3.12 19.36
C PRO A 665 -48.84 -2.09 18.91
N GLY A 666 -49.75 -2.51 18.03
CA GLY A 666 -50.88 -1.67 17.58
C GLY A 666 -50.58 -0.67 16.46
N VAL A 667 -49.36 -0.70 15.87
CA VAL A 667 -48.99 0.18 14.75
C VAL A 667 -48.74 -0.63 13.48
N ASP A 668 -49.41 -0.23 12.39
CA ASP A 668 -49.27 -0.88 11.07
C ASP A 668 -48.48 0.01 10.10
N PRO A 669 -47.21 -0.34 9.78
CA PRO A 669 -46.37 0.45 8.88
C PRO A 669 -46.77 0.33 7.40
N LEU A 670 -47.60 -0.66 7.04
CA LEU A 670 -47.93 -0.95 5.65
C LEU A 670 -48.72 0.19 4.99
N LYS A 671 -49.55 0.89 5.75
CA LYS A 671 -50.43 1.96 5.24
C LYS A 671 -49.64 3.08 4.56
N GLU A 672 -48.47 3.43 5.10
CA GLU A 672 -47.61 4.48 4.53
C GLU A 672 -46.99 4.02 3.21
N VAL A 673 -46.52 2.77 3.15
CA VAL A 673 -45.98 2.13 1.95
C VAL A 673 -47.01 2.08 0.84
N GLU A 674 -48.22 1.60 1.13
CA GLU A 674 -49.30 1.50 0.15
C GLU A 674 -49.77 2.86 -0.36
N THR A 675 -49.84 3.86 0.53
CA THR A 675 -50.26 5.21 0.17
C THR A 675 -49.25 5.85 -0.80
N LEU A 676 -47.95 5.68 -0.54
CA LEU A 676 -46.90 6.15 -1.45
C LEU A 676 -46.87 5.33 -2.75
N GLY A 677 -47.00 4.01 -2.66
CA GLY A 677 -47.06 3.10 -3.82
C GLY A 677 -48.19 3.47 -4.78
N LYS A 678 -49.39 3.78 -4.25
CA LYS A 678 -50.52 4.29 -5.06
C LYS A 678 -50.19 5.58 -5.81
N LYS A 679 -49.47 6.51 -5.17
CA LYS A 679 -49.04 7.77 -5.81
C LYS A 679 -48.01 7.54 -6.92
N LEU A 680 -47.13 6.55 -6.76
CA LEU A 680 -46.05 6.25 -7.70
C LEU A 680 -46.40 5.15 -8.72
N GLY A 681 -47.62 4.60 -8.70
CA GLY A 681 -48.09 3.58 -9.63
C GLY A 681 -47.64 2.15 -9.30
N TYR A 682 -47.12 1.91 -8.10
CA TYR A 682 -46.81 0.58 -7.57
C TYR A 682 -48.00 0.08 -6.76
N THR A 683 -48.94 -0.59 -7.44
CA THR A 683 -50.15 -1.15 -6.82
C THR A 683 -50.29 -2.64 -7.12
N SER A 684 -50.99 -3.36 -6.25
CA SER A 684 -51.28 -4.78 -6.46
C SER A 684 -52.12 -5.00 -7.72
N GLN A 685 -53.02 -4.05 -8.03
CA GLN A 685 -53.85 -4.08 -9.24
C GLN A 685 -53.02 -3.99 -10.53
N ALA A 686 -51.92 -3.23 -10.50
CA ALA A 686 -50.98 -3.14 -11.62
C ALA A 686 -49.98 -4.31 -11.66
N GLY A 687 -50.05 -5.27 -10.72
CA GLY A 687 -49.09 -6.38 -10.60
C GLY A 687 -47.69 -5.97 -10.17
N LYS A 688 -47.49 -4.72 -9.72
CA LYS A 688 -46.19 -4.12 -9.39
C LYS A 688 -45.90 -4.03 -7.88
N PHE A 689 -46.82 -4.51 -7.04
CA PHE A 689 -46.69 -4.50 -5.59
C PHE A 689 -47.11 -5.86 -5.01
N TYR A 690 -46.19 -6.51 -4.31
CA TYR A 690 -46.39 -7.80 -3.64
C TYR A 690 -46.36 -7.57 -2.12
N ASN A 691 -47.35 -8.07 -1.40
CA ASN A 691 -47.40 -7.98 0.06
C ASN A 691 -47.59 -9.38 0.63
N ILE A 692 -46.59 -9.87 1.36
CA ILE A 692 -46.51 -11.25 1.83
C ILE A 692 -46.28 -11.23 3.33
N SER A 693 -47.23 -11.75 4.08
CA SER A 693 -47.08 -11.98 5.52
C SER A 693 -46.46 -13.34 5.76
N LEU A 694 -45.27 -13.37 6.36
CA LEU A 694 -44.53 -14.60 6.59
C LEU A 694 -45.09 -15.34 7.81
N GLY A 695 -45.23 -16.64 7.63
CA GLY A 695 -45.68 -17.63 8.59
C GLY A 695 -45.32 -19.01 8.06
N GLN A 696 -45.81 -20.08 8.69
CA GLN A 696 -45.45 -21.44 8.31
C GLN A 696 -45.77 -21.74 6.83
N GLY A 697 -44.74 -22.03 6.01
CA GLY A 697 -44.89 -22.44 4.61
C GLY A 697 -44.96 -21.32 3.57
N GLN A 698 -44.83 -20.05 3.99
CA GLN A 698 -44.87 -18.89 3.07
C GLN A 698 -43.49 -18.54 2.48
N GLU A 699 -42.42 -19.22 2.90
CA GLU A 699 -41.05 -18.91 2.51
C GLU A 699 -40.83 -19.06 1.00
N ILE A 700 -41.39 -20.12 0.39
CA ILE A 700 -41.25 -20.39 -1.05
C ILE A 700 -41.98 -19.34 -1.89
N VAL A 701 -43.16 -18.89 -1.44
CA VAL A 701 -43.94 -17.84 -2.10
C VAL A 701 -43.18 -16.52 -2.05
N ALA A 702 -42.61 -16.19 -0.88
CA ALA A 702 -41.77 -15.02 -0.70
C ALA A 702 -40.51 -15.06 -1.58
N GLU A 703 -39.83 -16.20 -1.69
CA GLU A 703 -38.67 -16.35 -2.57
C GLU A 703 -39.01 -16.10 -4.04
N ASN A 704 -40.09 -16.69 -4.55
CA ASN A 704 -40.49 -16.53 -5.94
C ASN A 704 -40.90 -15.08 -6.23
N ALA A 705 -41.68 -14.46 -5.34
CA ALA A 705 -42.08 -13.07 -5.48
C ALA A 705 -40.89 -12.11 -5.40
N LEU A 706 -39.90 -12.40 -4.55
CA LEU A 706 -38.68 -11.62 -4.43
C LEU A 706 -37.85 -11.67 -5.72
N GLU A 707 -37.70 -12.86 -6.33
CA GLU A 707 -36.96 -13.02 -7.59
C GLU A 707 -37.65 -12.33 -8.77
N ILE A 708 -38.98 -12.45 -8.87
CA ILE A 708 -39.77 -11.74 -9.90
C ILE A 708 -39.65 -10.23 -9.70
N SER A 709 -39.85 -9.77 -8.46
CA SER A 709 -39.80 -8.33 -8.14
C SER A 709 -38.43 -7.74 -8.42
N ALA A 710 -37.34 -8.47 -8.12
CA ALA A 710 -35.98 -8.03 -8.42
C ALA A 710 -35.72 -7.92 -9.92
N LYS A 711 -36.25 -8.83 -10.74
CA LYS A 711 -36.08 -8.84 -12.20
C LYS A 711 -36.92 -7.80 -12.93
N GLU A 712 -38.13 -7.54 -12.45
CA GLU A 712 -39.11 -6.66 -13.10
C GLU A 712 -39.18 -5.25 -12.45
N GLY A 713 -38.44 -5.02 -11.36
CA GLY A 713 -38.39 -3.73 -10.68
C GLY A 713 -39.66 -3.41 -9.88
N HIS A 714 -40.29 -4.42 -9.27
CA HIS A 714 -41.50 -4.27 -8.47
C HIS A 714 -41.20 -3.95 -7.01
N TRP A 715 -42.24 -3.60 -6.25
CA TRP A 715 -42.17 -3.42 -4.81
C TRP A 715 -42.63 -4.69 -4.10
N ILE A 716 -41.93 -5.08 -3.05
CA ILE A 716 -42.28 -6.23 -2.23
C ILE A 716 -42.22 -5.90 -0.74
N VAL A 717 -43.26 -6.27 -0.01
CA VAL A 717 -43.32 -6.20 1.45
C VAL A 717 -43.29 -7.61 2.02
N LEU A 718 -42.33 -7.88 2.89
CA LEU A 718 -42.20 -9.12 3.66
C LEU A 718 -42.52 -8.81 5.12
N GLN A 719 -43.71 -9.20 5.57
CA GLN A 719 -44.11 -8.94 6.95
C GLN A 719 -43.71 -10.08 7.88
N ASN A 720 -43.45 -9.75 9.15
CA ASN A 720 -43.22 -10.71 10.23
C ASN A 720 -42.06 -11.68 9.97
N ILE A 721 -40.95 -11.17 9.43
CA ILE A 721 -39.80 -12.01 9.06
C ILE A 721 -39.19 -12.75 10.27
N HIS A 722 -39.40 -12.26 11.49
CA HIS A 722 -38.95 -12.89 12.73
C HIS A 722 -39.59 -14.26 12.99
N LEU A 723 -40.74 -14.56 12.39
CA LEU A 723 -41.43 -15.86 12.53
C LEU A 723 -40.77 -17.00 11.75
N VAL A 724 -39.90 -16.70 10.78
CA VAL A 724 -39.28 -17.68 9.87
C VAL A 724 -37.77 -17.78 10.08
N ARG A 725 -37.34 -18.01 11.33
CA ARG A 725 -35.93 -18.04 11.78
C ARG A 725 -34.98 -18.84 10.86
N HIS A 726 -35.37 -20.05 10.45
CA HIS A 726 -34.51 -20.92 9.65
C HIS A 726 -34.31 -20.45 8.20
N TRP A 727 -35.21 -19.58 7.72
CA TRP A 727 -35.16 -19.06 6.36
C TRP A 727 -34.37 -17.75 6.24
N LEU A 728 -34.21 -16.99 7.33
CA LEU A 728 -33.53 -15.70 7.31
C LEU A 728 -32.09 -15.74 6.74
N PRO A 729 -31.24 -16.76 7.00
CA PRO A 729 -29.93 -16.87 6.37
C PRO A 729 -29.99 -17.15 4.86
N ILE A 730 -31.09 -17.73 4.36
CA ILE A 730 -31.33 -17.90 2.92
C ILE A 730 -31.74 -16.56 2.32
N LEU A 731 -32.64 -15.84 2.97
CA LEU A 731 -33.05 -14.49 2.57
C LEU A 731 -31.84 -13.56 2.46
N GLU A 732 -31.00 -13.47 3.49
CA GLU A 732 -29.78 -12.64 3.50
C GLU A 732 -28.88 -12.91 2.28
N ARG A 733 -28.61 -14.20 2.00
CA ARG A 733 -27.82 -14.61 0.82
C ARG A 733 -28.47 -14.23 -0.52
N LYS A 734 -29.80 -14.24 -0.60
CA LYS A 734 -30.52 -13.78 -1.80
C LYS A 734 -30.47 -12.27 -1.93
N LEU A 735 -30.63 -11.52 -0.84
CA LEU A 735 -30.54 -10.06 -0.84
C LEU A 735 -29.17 -9.61 -1.37
N GLU A 736 -28.08 -10.25 -0.93
CA GLU A 736 -26.74 -9.97 -1.45
C GLU A 736 -26.64 -10.10 -2.99
N ARG A 737 -27.26 -11.13 -3.57
CA ARG A 737 -27.27 -11.33 -5.03
C ARG A 737 -28.12 -10.30 -5.77
N ILE A 738 -29.22 -9.89 -5.14
CA ILE A 738 -30.12 -8.87 -5.71
C ILE A 738 -29.44 -7.51 -5.76
N LEU A 739 -28.50 -7.21 -4.84
CA LEU A 739 -27.70 -5.98 -4.91
C LEU A 739 -26.99 -5.83 -6.27
N GLU A 740 -26.51 -6.94 -6.83
CA GLU A 740 -25.74 -6.97 -8.07
C GLU A 740 -26.61 -7.07 -9.33
N THR A 741 -27.73 -7.80 -9.26
CA THR A 741 -28.50 -8.22 -10.44
C THR A 741 -29.88 -7.58 -10.56
N GLY A 742 -30.36 -6.89 -9.52
CA GLY A 742 -31.69 -6.30 -9.47
C GLY A 742 -31.86 -5.04 -10.33
N GLN A 743 -33.08 -4.82 -10.80
CA GLN A 743 -33.51 -3.57 -11.44
C GLN A 743 -33.46 -2.38 -10.49
N GLU A 744 -33.22 -1.18 -11.02
CA GLU A 744 -33.04 0.03 -10.21
C GLU A 744 -34.30 0.46 -9.45
N ASN A 745 -35.47 0.17 -10.00
CA ASN A 745 -36.77 0.51 -9.42
C ASN A 745 -37.25 -0.47 -8.33
N PHE A 746 -36.57 -1.62 -8.18
CA PHE A 746 -36.93 -2.61 -7.17
C PHE A 746 -36.82 -2.01 -5.76
N ARG A 747 -37.82 -2.27 -4.91
CA ARG A 747 -37.82 -1.86 -3.50
C ARG A 747 -38.33 -2.99 -2.62
N LEU A 748 -37.59 -3.26 -1.55
CA LEU A 748 -37.92 -4.24 -0.53
C LEU A 748 -38.21 -3.55 0.79
N PHE A 749 -39.34 -3.93 1.39
CA PHE A 749 -39.78 -3.53 2.71
C PHE A 749 -39.90 -4.78 3.57
N MET A 750 -39.35 -4.74 4.77
CA MET A 750 -39.41 -5.84 5.72
C MET A 750 -40.02 -5.35 7.04
N SER A 751 -40.74 -6.20 7.74
CA SER A 751 -41.17 -5.91 9.11
C SER A 751 -40.85 -7.04 10.09
N ALA A 752 -40.44 -6.66 11.29
CA ALA A 752 -40.21 -7.61 12.37
C ALA A 752 -40.54 -6.99 13.74
N GLU A 753 -41.00 -7.84 14.65
CA GLU A 753 -41.07 -7.48 16.07
C GLU A 753 -39.67 -7.56 16.69
N PRO A 754 -39.32 -6.59 17.56
CA PRO A 754 -38.10 -6.67 18.35
C PRO A 754 -38.14 -7.85 19.33
N SER A 755 -37.00 -8.51 19.50
CA SER A 755 -36.85 -9.55 20.51
C SER A 755 -36.71 -8.93 21.89
N ALA A 756 -37.36 -9.52 22.91
CA ALA A 756 -37.30 -9.03 24.29
C ALA A 756 -35.88 -9.11 24.87
N ASP A 757 -35.10 -10.12 24.48
CA ASP A 757 -33.74 -10.35 24.95
C ASP A 757 -32.76 -10.56 23.79
N PHE A 758 -31.51 -10.14 23.98
CA PHE A 758 -30.40 -10.36 23.03
C PHE A 758 -30.23 -11.82 22.62
N SER A 759 -30.41 -12.77 23.55
CA SER A 759 -30.26 -14.22 23.31
C SER A 759 -31.36 -14.79 22.42
N THR A 760 -32.51 -14.12 22.34
CA THR A 760 -33.67 -14.53 21.55
C THR A 760 -33.73 -13.85 20.19
N HIS A 761 -32.74 -13.00 19.88
CA HIS A 761 -32.67 -12.31 18.60
C HIS A 761 -32.40 -13.28 17.45
N VAL A 762 -33.26 -13.23 16.43
CA VAL A 762 -33.24 -14.16 15.29
C VAL A 762 -32.91 -13.49 13.96
N ILE A 763 -32.93 -12.15 13.90
CA ILE A 763 -32.68 -11.43 12.65
C ILE A 763 -31.18 -11.40 12.36
N PRO A 764 -30.73 -11.84 11.17
CA PRO A 764 -29.33 -11.74 10.80
C PRO A 764 -28.83 -10.29 10.79
N GLN A 765 -27.61 -10.10 11.30
CA GLN A 765 -26.96 -8.81 11.38
C GLN A 765 -26.87 -8.12 10.00
N GLY A 766 -26.54 -8.84 8.93
CA GLY A 766 -26.39 -8.22 7.60
C GLY A 766 -27.70 -7.74 6.99
N ILE A 767 -28.86 -8.31 7.37
CA ILE A 767 -30.18 -7.77 6.99
C ILE A 767 -30.39 -6.41 7.66
N LEU A 768 -30.10 -6.31 8.96
CA LEU A 768 -30.24 -5.06 9.70
C LEU A 768 -29.23 -4.04 9.21
N GLU A 769 -27.94 -4.35 9.15
CA GLU A 769 -26.88 -3.41 8.76
C GLU A 769 -27.14 -2.70 7.42
N ASN A 770 -27.68 -3.45 6.43
CA ASN A 770 -27.94 -2.94 5.09
C ASN A 770 -29.30 -2.26 4.93
N SER A 771 -30.15 -2.23 5.96
CA SER A 771 -31.48 -1.63 5.89
C SER A 771 -31.57 -0.23 6.50
N ILE A 772 -32.52 0.54 6.02
CA ILE A 772 -33.00 1.76 6.68
C ILE A 772 -34.03 1.34 7.74
N LYS A 773 -33.76 1.62 9.01
CA LYS A 773 -34.67 1.28 10.11
C LYS A 773 -35.68 2.39 10.33
N ILE A 774 -36.92 1.98 10.59
CA ILE A 774 -38.03 2.86 10.91
C ILE A 774 -38.76 2.24 12.11
N THR A 775 -38.83 3.00 13.20
CA THR A 775 -39.62 2.67 14.39
C THR A 775 -40.87 3.55 14.40
N ASN A 776 -42.05 2.93 14.28
CA ASN A 776 -43.32 3.63 14.41
C ASN A 776 -43.97 3.28 15.76
N GLU A 777 -43.66 4.07 16.78
CA GLU A 777 -44.32 4.00 18.09
C GLU A 777 -45.47 5.00 18.14
N SER A 778 -46.60 4.60 18.73
CA SER A 778 -47.62 5.58 19.09
C SER A 778 -46.99 6.57 20.06
N HIS A 779 -47.01 7.87 19.72
CA HIS A 779 -46.59 8.92 20.67
C HIS A 779 -47.25 8.63 22.00
N THR A 780 -46.44 8.44 23.05
CA THR A 780 -46.93 8.24 24.41
C THR A 780 -47.89 9.38 24.70
N GLY A 781 -49.18 9.04 24.72
CA GLY A 781 -50.25 9.96 25.02
C GLY A 781 -50.00 10.51 26.42
N LYS A 782 -50.12 11.82 26.53
CA LYS A 782 -50.24 12.59 27.77
C LYS A 782 -50.77 11.72 28.92
N ASN A 783 -49.91 11.41 29.88
CA ASN A 783 -50.29 11.19 31.27
C ASN A 783 -49.41 12.10 32.12
#